data_AF-M0FSJ8-F1
#
_entry.id   AF-M0FSJ8-F1
#
_cell.length_a   1.000
_cell.length_b   1.000
_cell.length_c   1.000
_cell.angle_alpha   90.00
_cell.angle_beta   90.00
_cell.angle_gamma   90.00
#
_symmetry.space_group_name_H-M   'P 1'
#
loop_
_entity.id
_entity.type
_entity.pdbx_description
1 polymer ?
#
loop_
_entity_poly.entity_id
_entity_poly.type
_entity_poly.pdbx_seq_one_letter_code
_entity_poly.pdbx_strand_id
1 'polypeptide(L)'
;MSQDTRSEEVVDETRRRLLAAAAGGVTVGALGTGATGGAAAQDDGTLTLVHDTHFHGRFEDAGNGAIDIARYYAIVEEFRSEYPNTAFLGNGDDLAPSVLGLEFEGEHMVEALNEMGPDAVGAGNHEFDFGVDTASERFEASEFPWVIANLLTPEGEPVPGTERWTTVEVGSYTVGVFGMGTTGFYDITDYPEDWQVLGYTEAAEAAVEALEPETDFIVCASHVSSGVHETIAAVDGVDAIVGSHSNVVYEEPETIEGTTVAEFGDEFDHIGRLTFDVETGELSEWERVDIYDSEALGEDESPPESTENYTPRDVQSVERDQSIAEIADGYLSDLEERLGQPVVETEVELNASFDNYEIETGWGNLMTDLMRDVGNLDEEIDVAVQNAGGIRSGSTYGPGDLTGSDVMNILPFPNEIVVYELTGAQLRSYLQRSVRPMPGDYGAQPAIQVSGVSYEWTGHDGEGQVRNVWVGGEPIDPEATYLVSTNDFVAGRSEEFVEDSRVFNSGQFQGPFVKDTLDAEYDTIAPEREERMIRVDEVVEDASVEATEDALTVSFPQTDAVSSVVEDTYRLVAPGHGVVEASSVSGGDEVVVELAAEAVVEAFDATGADALSLVGGFDPNSDHYGYENDDGELIELPVNASYDYYELRASLSGEDVRATVGGDDGSDGDDSDDGSGGDDGSDSDGSDGGSDGSDGDGSDDGSDSGGSDGSDGGDGETADDTPGFGPLAGAAGVSGAAYLYGKYGASDGGDDGAADE
;
A
#
# COMPACT_ATOMS: atom_id res chain seq x y z
N MET A 1 -28.11 61.20 -2.92
CA MET A 1 -29.58 61.08 -2.98
C MET A 1 -29.87 59.58 -3.02
N SER A 2 -30.60 58.95 -2.12
CA SER A 2 -31.26 59.42 -0.89
C SER A 2 -30.85 58.54 0.28
N GLN A 3 -30.73 59.16 1.45
CA GLN A 3 -30.79 58.54 2.76
C GLN A 3 -32.06 57.68 2.92
N ASP A 4 -31.94 56.59 3.66
CA ASP A 4 -32.73 56.38 4.89
C ASP A 4 -31.84 55.73 5.97
N THR A 5 -32.21 55.85 7.24
CA THR A 5 -31.38 55.51 8.42
C THR A 5 -32.22 54.93 9.54
N ARG A 6 -31.79 53.81 10.14
CA ARG A 6 -32.20 53.24 11.44
C ARG A 6 -31.12 52.23 11.88
N SER A 7 -30.33 52.58 12.89
CA SER A 7 -30.41 52.04 14.28
C SER A 7 -30.04 50.56 14.35
N GLU A 8 -28.84 50.17 14.80
CA GLU A 8 -28.34 50.18 16.20
C GLU A 8 -29.20 49.31 17.16
N GLU A 9 -28.48 48.44 17.88
CA GLU A 9 -28.91 47.51 18.95
C GLU A 9 -29.79 46.29 18.57
N VAL A 10 -29.43 45.16 19.24
CA VAL A 10 -30.12 43.86 19.46
C VAL A 10 -29.49 42.66 18.75
N VAL A 11 -28.49 42.03 19.41
CA VAL A 11 -28.57 40.67 19.99
C VAL A 11 -27.62 40.63 21.20
N ASP A 12 -28.16 40.83 22.40
CA ASP A 12 -27.56 40.46 23.70
C ASP A 12 -28.75 40.23 24.64
N GLU A 13 -29.09 38.96 24.91
CA GLU A 13 -30.14 38.63 25.88
C GLU A 13 -29.85 37.34 26.67
N THR A 14 -28.71 37.32 27.36
CA THR A 14 -28.58 36.89 28.76
C THR A 14 -29.27 35.57 29.19
N ARG A 15 -28.50 34.47 29.36
CA ARG A 15 -28.91 33.34 30.22
C ARG A 15 -29.16 33.86 31.65
N ARG A 16 -30.38 33.71 32.18
CA ARG A 16 -30.75 34.01 33.58
C ARG A 16 -31.80 33.04 34.12
N ARG A 17 -31.39 32.14 35.01
CA ARG A 17 -32.33 31.47 35.94
C ARG A 17 -31.83 31.56 37.38
N LEU A 18 -32.62 32.27 38.18
CA LEU A 18 -32.37 32.56 39.59
C LEU A 18 -33.39 31.77 40.41
N LEU A 19 -32.96 30.80 41.23
CA LEU A 19 -33.80 30.21 42.28
C LEU A 19 -33.04 30.06 43.60
N ALA A 20 -33.07 31.12 44.41
CA ALA A 20 -32.67 31.07 45.80
C ALA A 20 -33.86 30.65 46.69
N ALA A 21 -33.68 29.64 47.54
CA ALA A 21 -34.58 29.33 48.65
C ALA A 21 -33.77 29.01 49.93
N ALA A 22 -33.77 29.94 50.89
CA ALA A 22 -32.90 29.88 52.06
C ALA A 22 -33.58 29.38 53.35
N ALA A 23 -32.90 28.43 54.01
CA ALA A 23 -32.67 28.30 55.46
C ALA A 23 -33.82 28.13 56.49
N GLY A 24 -33.61 27.13 57.38
CA GLY A 24 -33.88 27.27 58.84
C GLY A 24 -34.26 25.99 59.61
N GLY A 25 -33.37 25.43 60.47
CA GLY A 25 -33.73 24.19 61.20
C GLY A 25 -32.88 23.58 62.35
N VAL A 26 -31.80 24.20 62.86
CA VAL A 26 -31.16 23.95 64.20
C VAL A 26 -30.97 22.49 64.75
N THR A 27 -29.75 21.97 64.61
CA THR A 27 -28.92 21.07 65.49
C THR A 27 -29.52 20.19 66.61
N VAL A 28 -29.21 18.87 66.56
CA VAL A 28 -28.36 18.06 67.48
C VAL A 28 -27.94 16.76 66.71
N GLY A 29 -26.74 16.14 66.79
CA GLY A 29 -25.47 16.51 67.42
C GLY A 29 -24.75 15.37 68.19
N ALA A 30 -23.86 14.59 67.54
CA ALA A 30 -22.98 13.58 68.19
C ALA A 30 -21.63 13.38 67.42
N LEU A 31 -20.55 13.12 68.16
CA LEU A 31 -19.14 13.13 67.70
C LEU A 31 -18.69 11.82 67.03
N GLY A 32 -17.82 11.90 66.02
CA GLY A 32 -17.14 10.75 65.39
C GLY A 32 -15.92 11.19 64.55
N THR A 33 -14.73 11.10 65.16
CA THR A 33 -13.38 11.37 64.62
C THR A 33 -13.09 10.92 63.18
N GLY A 34 -12.39 11.75 62.38
CA GLY A 34 -11.65 11.25 61.21
C GLY A 34 -11.47 12.15 59.97
N ALA A 35 -11.47 13.48 60.08
CA ALA A 35 -11.23 14.33 58.91
C ALA A 35 -9.74 14.40 58.56
N THR A 36 -9.29 13.57 57.60
CA THR A 36 -8.24 13.96 56.67
C THR A 36 -8.76 15.15 55.88
N GLY A 37 -8.06 16.27 55.94
CA GLY A 37 -8.38 17.43 55.13
C GLY A 37 -7.90 17.20 53.70
N GLY A 38 -8.69 16.50 52.89
CA GLY A 38 -8.67 16.77 51.47
C GLY A 38 -9.04 18.24 51.30
N ALA A 39 -8.15 19.03 50.70
CA ALA A 39 -8.62 20.24 50.05
C ALA A 39 -9.56 19.75 48.94
N ALA A 40 -10.81 20.22 48.93
CA ALA A 40 -11.58 20.14 47.71
C ALA A 40 -10.76 20.90 46.65
N ALA A 41 -10.50 20.28 45.51
CA ALA A 41 -9.97 20.99 44.35
C ALA A 41 -10.86 22.22 44.15
N GLN A 42 -10.22 23.37 43.96
CA GLN A 42 -10.96 24.60 43.78
C GLN A 42 -11.35 24.63 42.31
N ASP A 43 -12.58 24.18 42.03
CA ASP A 43 -13.22 24.32 40.73
C ASP A 43 -13.00 25.75 40.21
N ASP A 44 -12.24 25.84 39.12
CA ASP A 44 -11.69 27.08 38.58
C ASP A 44 -12.40 27.54 37.30
N GLY A 45 -13.38 26.77 36.82
CA GLY A 45 -14.11 27.03 35.59
C GLY A 45 -13.66 26.17 34.41
N THR A 46 -12.63 25.32 34.57
CA THR A 46 -11.98 24.66 33.43
C THR A 46 -12.25 23.16 33.31
N LEU A 47 -12.28 22.71 32.05
CA LEU A 47 -12.30 21.32 31.61
C LEU A 47 -11.04 21.08 30.77
N THR A 48 -10.33 19.98 31.00
CA THR A 48 -9.21 19.54 30.16
C THR A 48 -9.59 18.26 29.41
N LEU A 49 -9.28 18.23 28.12
CA LEU A 49 -9.27 17.02 27.31
C LEU A 49 -7.80 16.64 27.09
N VAL A 50 -7.42 15.43 27.46
CA VAL A 50 -6.26 14.76 26.89
C VAL A 50 -6.79 13.84 25.81
N HIS A 51 -6.19 13.84 24.62
CA HIS A 51 -6.69 13.05 23.50
C HIS A 51 -5.58 12.44 22.66
N ASP A 52 -6.08 11.67 21.71
CA ASP A 52 -5.42 10.69 20.85
C ASP A 52 -5.27 9.30 21.46
N THR A 53 -5.95 8.36 20.80
CA THR A 53 -5.60 6.93 20.71
C THR A 53 -5.78 6.54 19.24
N HIS A 54 -4.74 5.96 18.66
CA HIS A 54 -4.70 5.54 17.28
C HIS A 54 -3.61 4.47 17.12
N PHE A 55 -3.56 3.53 18.07
CA PHE A 55 -2.38 2.69 18.28
C PHE A 55 -2.17 1.61 17.21
N HIS A 56 -3.10 1.47 16.26
CA HIS A 56 -3.03 0.53 15.14
C HIS A 56 -2.80 -0.92 15.58
N GLY A 57 -3.31 -1.32 16.75
CA GLY A 57 -3.04 -2.65 17.31
C GLY A 57 -1.63 -2.85 17.85
N ARG A 58 -0.81 -1.80 18.07
CA ARG A 58 0.61 -1.88 18.45
C ARG A 58 0.83 -1.51 19.92
N PHE A 59 1.98 -1.92 20.45
CA PHE A 59 2.47 -1.47 21.77
C PHE A 59 3.77 -0.66 21.70
N GLU A 60 4.37 -0.61 20.53
CA GLU A 60 5.67 0.01 20.23
C GLU A 60 5.51 0.72 18.89
N ASP A 61 6.14 1.89 18.74
CA ASP A 61 6.19 2.58 17.46
C ASP A 61 6.87 1.71 16.41
N ALA A 62 6.30 1.73 15.21
CA ALA A 62 6.75 0.94 14.09
C ALA A 62 7.91 1.60 13.31
N GLY A 63 8.43 2.75 13.70
CA GLY A 63 9.77 3.21 13.32
C GLY A 63 10.83 2.88 14.38
N ASN A 64 10.45 2.90 15.66
CA ASN A 64 11.35 2.85 16.80
C ASN A 64 10.66 2.36 18.10
N GLY A 65 10.79 1.07 18.40
CA GLY A 65 10.28 0.48 19.65
C GLY A 65 10.90 0.96 20.97
N ALA A 66 11.76 2.00 20.96
CA ALA A 66 12.04 2.77 22.19
C ALA A 66 10.86 3.69 22.59
N ILE A 67 10.03 4.07 21.61
CA ILE A 67 8.74 4.74 21.80
C ILE A 67 7.69 3.63 21.97
N ASP A 68 6.95 3.66 23.10
CA ASP A 68 6.03 2.59 23.49
C ASP A 68 4.81 3.09 24.26
N ILE A 69 3.75 2.29 24.25
CA ILE A 69 2.46 2.58 24.88
C ILE A 69 2.57 2.80 26.40
N ALA A 70 3.54 2.19 27.08
CA ALA A 70 3.74 2.35 28.53
C ALA A 70 4.40 3.69 28.88
N ARG A 71 5.19 4.28 27.97
CA ARG A 71 5.69 5.66 28.08
C ARG A 71 4.65 6.68 27.66
N TYR A 72 3.90 6.41 26.59
CA TYR A 72 2.75 7.20 26.16
C TYR A 72 1.78 7.39 27.34
N TYR A 73 1.35 6.28 27.96
CA TYR A 73 0.46 6.32 29.12
C TYR A 73 1.05 7.03 30.34
N ALA A 74 2.35 6.90 30.59
CA ALA A 74 3.01 7.64 31.68
C ALA A 74 2.89 9.16 31.50
N ILE A 75 2.89 9.68 30.26
CA ILE A 75 2.67 11.10 29.97
C ILE A 75 1.18 11.48 30.11
N VAL A 76 0.25 10.61 29.70
CA VAL A 76 -1.21 10.81 29.94
C VAL A 76 -1.50 10.93 31.45
N GLU A 77 -0.87 10.09 32.27
CA GLU A 77 -1.00 10.14 33.74
C GLU A 77 -0.29 11.36 34.38
N GLU A 78 0.76 11.91 33.76
CA GLU A 78 1.29 13.23 34.14
C GLU A 78 0.22 14.33 33.97
N PHE A 79 -0.46 14.37 32.81
CA PHE A 79 -1.53 15.35 32.57
C PHE A 79 -2.72 15.17 33.50
N ARG A 80 -3.24 13.95 33.68
CA ARG A 80 -4.31 13.65 34.65
C ARG A 80 -3.95 14.01 36.09
N SER A 81 -2.66 13.95 36.43
CA SER A 81 -2.15 14.35 37.76
C SER A 81 -2.02 15.87 37.94
N GLU A 82 -1.73 16.62 36.87
CA GLU A 82 -1.59 18.08 36.90
C GLU A 82 -2.94 18.80 36.74
N TYR A 83 -3.82 18.28 35.89
CA TYR A 83 -5.12 18.85 35.54
C TYR A 83 -6.25 17.99 36.16
N PRO A 84 -6.86 18.41 37.30
CA PRO A 84 -7.79 17.55 38.06
C PRO A 84 -9.19 17.42 37.44
N ASN A 85 -9.53 18.23 36.44
CA ASN A 85 -10.76 18.15 35.67
C ASN A 85 -10.41 17.65 34.24
N THR A 86 -9.80 16.47 34.13
CA THR A 86 -9.38 15.90 32.84
C THR A 86 -10.27 14.72 32.44
N ALA A 87 -10.67 14.67 31.18
CA ALA A 87 -11.07 13.43 30.48
C ALA A 87 -9.95 13.01 29.52
N PHE A 88 -9.70 11.70 29.41
CA PHE A 88 -8.87 11.10 28.38
C PHE A 88 -9.78 10.47 27.32
N LEU A 89 -9.66 10.92 26.06
CA LEU A 89 -10.53 10.49 24.96
C LEU A 89 -9.71 9.86 23.83
N GLY A 90 -10.15 8.69 23.40
CA GLY A 90 -9.60 7.99 22.23
C GLY A 90 -10.43 8.19 20.97
N ASN A 91 -9.83 7.97 19.80
CA ASN A 91 -10.43 8.16 18.48
C ASN A 91 -10.53 6.89 17.63
N GLY A 92 -9.92 5.77 18.03
CA GLY A 92 -10.08 4.47 17.36
C GLY A 92 -9.04 4.22 16.27
N ASP A 93 -9.22 3.11 15.56
CA ASP A 93 -8.14 2.30 14.96
C ASP A 93 -7.07 1.93 16.00
N ASP A 94 -7.55 1.42 17.14
CA ASP A 94 -6.71 0.93 18.24
C ASP A 94 -6.49 -0.58 18.18
N LEU A 95 -7.42 -1.36 17.62
CA LEU A 95 -7.32 -2.84 17.64
C LEU A 95 -6.43 -3.43 16.54
N ALA A 96 -6.31 -2.73 15.41
CA ALA A 96 -5.58 -3.09 14.19
C ALA A 96 -5.23 -1.79 13.43
N PRO A 97 -4.35 -1.77 12.40
CA PRO A 97 -3.64 -2.87 11.76
C PRO A 97 -2.25 -3.19 12.35
N SER A 98 -2.10 -4.38 12.94
CA SER A 98 -0.77 -4.94 13.25
C SER A 98 -0.74 -6.46 13.29
N VAL A 99 0.47 -7.01 13.37
CA VAL A 99 0.73 -8.43 13.60
C VAL A 99 0.21 -8.90 14.98
N LEU A 100 0.27 -8.05 16.01
CA LEU A 100 -0.38 -8.32 17.31
C LEU A 100 -1.91 -8.32 17.15
N GLY A 101 -2.44 -7.33 16.42
CA GLY A 101 -3.85 -7.23 16.05
C GLY A 101 -4.37 -8.52 15.45
N LEU A 102 -3.72 -9.04 14.41
CA LEU A 102 -4.11 -10.28 13.76
C LEU A 102 -3.98 -11.53 14.64
N GLU A 103 -2.90 -11.65 15.40
CA GLU A 103 -2.64 -12.87 16.19
C GLU A 103 -3.49 -12.91 17.48
N PHE A 104 -3.90 -11.77 18.04
CA PHE A 104 -4.74 -11.69 19.25
C PHE A 104 -6.15 -11.12 19.00
N GLU A 105 -6.49 -10.83 17.74
CA GLU A 105 -7.78 -10.29 17.30
C GLU A 105 -8.20 -9.05 18.14
N GLY A 106 -7.25 -8.18 18.48
CA GLY A 106 -7.47 -6.99 19.33
C GLY A 106 -7.59 -7.23 20.85
N GLU A 107 -7.53 -8.47 21.35
CA GLU A 107 -7.66 -8.76 22.80
C GLU A 107 -6.59 -8.04 23.64
N HIS A 108 -5.37 -7.97 23.12
CA HIS A 108 -4.22 -7.32 23.76
C HIS A 108 -4.44 -5.82 23.98
N MET A 109 -5.01 -5.12 22.99
CA MET A 109 -5.31 -3.69 23.10
C MET A 109 -6.49 -3.41 24.02
N VAL A 110 -7.50 -4.28 24.05
CA VAL A 110 -8.58 -4.16 25.05
C VAL A 110 -8.01 -4.29 26.46
N GLU A 111 -7.07 -5.21 26.72
CA GLU A 111 -6.42 -5.33 28.02
C GLU A 111 -5.59 -4.09 28.39
N ALA A 112 -4.82 -3.55 27.45
CA ALA A 112 -4.05 -2.32 27.67
C ALA A 112 -4.94 -1.09 27.89
N LEU A 113 -5.93 -0.86 27.02
CA LEU A 113 -6.88 0.26 27.14
C LEU A 113 -7.71 0.16 28.43
N ASN A 114 -8.06 -1.04 28.89
CA ASN A 114 -8.73 -1.21 30.19
C ASN A 114 -7.87 -0.76 31.37
N GLU A 115 -6.56 -0.99 31.34
CA GLU A 115 -5.62 -0.52 32.37
C GLU A 115 -5.31 0.99 32.22
N MET A 116 -5.31 1.53 30.99
CA MET A 116 -5.21 2.97 30.73
C MET A 116 -6.47 3.75 31.17
N GLY A 117 -7.63 3.08 31.09
CA GLY A 117 -8.94 3.57 31.49
C GLY A 117 -9.35 4.89 30.83
N PRO A 118 -9.45 4.98 29.48
CA PRO A 118 -10.00 6.16 28.81
C PRO A 118 -11.46 6.39 29.24
N ASP A 119 -11.89 7.65 29.23
CA ASP A 119 -13.24 8.04 29.66
C ASP A 119 -14.28 7.70 28.57
N ALA A 120 -13.88 7.76 27.30
CA ALA A 120 -14.59 7.21 26.15
C ALA A 120 -13.62 7.05 24.95
N VAL A 121 -13.93 6.14 24.02
CA VAL A 121 -13.14 5.93 22.79
C VAL A 121 -14.09 5.90 21.58
N GLY A 122 -13.77 6.68 20.54
CA GLY A 122 -14.46 6.58 19.24
C GLY A 122 -14.11 5.28 18.54
N ALA A 123 -15.07 4.59 17.92
CA ALA A 123 -14.76 3.45 17.06
C ALA A 123 -14.43 3.90 15.63
N GLY A 124 -13.25 3.51 15.15
CA GLY A 124 -12.79 3.67 13.78
C GLY A 124 -13.21 2.51 12.88
N ASN A 125 -12.51 2.35 11.75
CA ASN A 125 -12.71 1.23 10.83
C ASN A 125 -11.98 -0.03 11.31
N HIS A 126 -10.74 0.10 11.78
CA HIS A 126 -9.88 -1.02 12.12
C HIS A 126 -10.27 -1.75 13.42
N GLU A 127 -11.24 -1.23 14.17
CA GLU A 127 -11.95 -2.00 15.21
C GLU A 127 -12.69 -3.23 14.63
N PHE A 128 -12.91 -3.29 13.31
CA PHE A 128 -13.74 -4.28 12.64
C PHE A 128 -13.00 -5.17 11.63
N ASP A 129 -11.67 -5.04 11.49
CA ASP A 129 -10.82 -5.89 10.63
C ASP A 129 -11.04 -7.39 10.87
N PHE A 130 -11.29 -7.78 12.12
CA PHE A 130 -11.51 -9.18 12.52
C PHE A 130 -12.98 -9.61 12.47
N GLY A 131 -13.83 -8.82 11.80
CA GLY A 131 -15.27 -9.04 11.63
C GLY A 131 -16.13 -8.56 12.80
N VAL A 132 -17.39 -8.23 12.49
CA VAL A 132 -18.33 -7.61 13.45
C VAL A 132 -18.63 -8.42 14.71
N ASP A 133 -18.58 -9.76 14.65
CA ASP A 133 -18.78 -10.61 15.84
C ASP A 133 -17.60 -10.41 16.81
N THR A 134 -16.37 -10.40 16.30
CA THR A 134 -15.14 -10.17 17.07
C THR A 134 -15.10 -8.75 17.63
N ALA A 135 -15.38 -7.74 16.81
CA ALA A 135 -15.49 -6.34 17.24
C ALA A 135 -16.48 -6.20 18.40
N SER A 136 -17.67 -6.81 18.29
CA SER A 136 -18.68 -6.82 19.35
C SER A 136 -18.18 -7.49 20.64
N GLU A 137 -17.44 -8.60 20.54
CA GLU A 137 -16.82 -9.25 21.71
C GLU A 137 -15.73 -8.37 22.37
N ARG A 138 -14.96 -7.60 21.59
CA ARG A 138 -13.96 -6.65 22.10
C ARG A 138 -14.62 -5.45 22.78
N PHE A 139 -15.64 -4.86 22.16
CA PHE A 139 -16.43 -3.78 22.76
C PHE A 139 -17.12 -4.21 24.06
N GLU A 140 -17.70 -5.42 24.13
CA GLU A 140 -18.30 -5.97 25.36
C GLU A 140 -17.26 -6.31 26.45
N ALA A 141 -15.99 -6.47 26.10
CA ALA A 141 -14.88 -6.74 27.02
C ALA A 141 -14.18 -5.48 27.56
N SER A 142 -14.46 -4.30 26.98
CA SER A 142 -13.93 -3.02 27.47
C SER A 142 -14.60 -2.56 28.76
N GLU A 143 -13.81 -1.99 29.68
CA GLU A 143 -14.28 -1.36 30.93
C GLU A 143 -14.63 0.14 30.73
N PHE A 144 -14.45 0.65 29.51
CA PHE A 144 -14.76 2.01 29.03
C PHE A 144 -15.80 1.98 27.89
N PRO A 145 -16.55 3.08 27.64
CA PRO A 145 -17.55 3.13 26.58
C PRO A 145 -16.94 3.40 25.21
N TRP A 146 -17.23 2.53 24.25
CA TRP A 146 -17.04 2.77 22.82
C TRP A 146 -18.19 3.60 22.26
N VAL A 147 -17.89 4.65 21.47
CA VAL A 147 -18.90 5.53 20.86
C VAL A 147 -18.82 5.59 19.34
N ILE A 148 -19.97 5.46 18.66
CA ILE A 148 -20.10 5.67 17.21
C ILE A 148 -21.53 6.11 16.84
N ALA A 149 -21.70 7.38 16.45
CA ALA A 149 -23.02 7.99 16.27
C ALA A 149 -23.66 7.69 14.91
N ASN A 150 -22.87 7.38 13.89
CA ASN A 150 -23.31 7.28 12.49
C ASN A 150 -23.37 5.85 11.93
N LEU A 151 -22.85 4.83 12.61
CA LEU A 151 -23.00 3.43 12.21
C LEU A 151 -24.05 2.74 13.09
N LEU A 152 -25.07 2.15 12.46
CA LEU A 152 -26.20 1.52 13.14
C LEU A 152 -26.58 0.18 12.52
N THR A 153 -27.12 -0.71 13.36
CA THR A 153 -27.77 -1.96 12.93
C THR A 153 -28.95 -1.71 11.97
N PRO A 154 -29.46 -2.74 11.25
CA PRO A 154 -30.62 -2.60 10.36
C PRO A 154 -31.91 -2.14 11.09
N GLU A 155 -31.99 -2.39 12.40
CA GLU A 155 -33.06 -1.91 13.28
C GLU A 155 -32.94 -0.43 13.68
N GLY A 156 -31.78 0.20 13.48
CA GLY A 156 -31.48 1.57 13.92
C GLY A 156 -30.97 1.69 15.36
N GLU A 157 -30.57 0.57 15.96
CA GLU A 157 -29.90 0.51 17.28
C GLU A 157 -28.37 0.62 17.11
N PRO A 158 -27.60 1.00 18.15
CA PRO A 158 -26.14 1.05 18.11
C PRO A 158 -25.51 -0.31 17.73
N VAL A 159 -24.24 -0.28 17.29
CA VAL A 159 -23.42 -1.49 17.11
C VAL A 159 -23.34 -2.24 18.45
N PRO A 160 -23.45 -3.58 18.50
CA PRO A 160 -23.38 -4.32 19.76
C PRO A 160 -22.08 -4.01 20.53
N GLY A 161 -22.20 -3.78 21.84
CA GLY A 161 -21.08 -3.36 22.70
C GLY A 161 -20.77 -1.84 22.67
N THR A 162 -21.28 -1.08 21.71
CA THR A 162 -21.08 0.39 21.62
C THR A 162 -22.31 1.19 22.06
N GLU A 163 -22.11 2.48 22.31
CA GLU A 163 -23.16 3.49 22.40
C GLU A 163 -23.05 4.47 21.20
N ARG A 164 -24.11 5.21 20.86
CA ARG A 164 -23.98 6.30 19.86
C ARG A 164 -23.25 7.52 20.43
N TRP A 165 -23.44 7.72 21.72
CA TRP A 165 -22.91 8.79 22.55
C TRP A 165 -23.07 8.40 24.01
N THR A 166 -22.25 8.99 24.88
CA THR A 166 -22.26 8.73 26.32
C THR A 166 -22.01 10.02 27.11
N THR A 167 -22.04 9.94 28.44
CA THR A 167 -21.77 11.08 29.34
C THR A 167 -20.72 10.71 30.38
N VAL A 168 -19.67 11.52 30.50
CA VAL A 168 -18.56 11.32 31.45
C VAL A 168 -18.52 12.45 32.48
N GLU A 169 -18.25 12.12 33.75
CA GLU A 169 -18.29 13.06 34.88
C GLU A 169 -16.88 13.58 35.19
N VAL A 170 -16.58 14.81 34.74
CA VAL A 170 -15.24 15.40 34.86
C VAL A 170 -15.23 16.47 35.96
N GLY A 171 -14.82 16.05 37.16
CA GLY A 171 -14.75 16.92 38.33
C GLY A 171 -16.13 17.34 38.86
N SER A 172 -16.65 18.45 38.34
CA SER A 172 -18.00 18.97 38.63
C SER A 172 -18.88 19.15 37.39
N TYR A 173 -18.37 18.78 36.21
CA TYR A 173 -19.00 18.95 34.91
C TYR A 173 -19.44 17.61 34.32
N THR A 174 -20.55 17.61 33.58
CA THR A 174 -20.97 16.45 32.79
C THR A 174 -20.62 16.70 31.31
N VAL A 175 -19.70 15.93 30.75
CA VAL A 175 -19.25 16.05 29.35
C VAL A 175 -19.98 15.01 28.50
N GLY A 176 -20.60 15.44 27.41
CA GLY A 176 -21.16 14.55 26.40
C GLY A 176 -20.10 14.17 25.38
N VAL A 177 -19.94 12.87 25.11
CA VAL A 177 -19.02 12.37 24.08
C VAL A 177 -19.82 11.61 23.04
N PHE A 178 -19.64 11.92 21.76
CA PHE A 178 -20.15 11.12 20.65
C PHE A 178 -19.02 10.74 19.70
N GLY A 179 -19.13 9.58 19.06
CA GLY A 179 -18.15 9.14 18.07
C GLY A 179 -18.62 9.45 16.64
N MET A 180 -17.69 9.62 15.71
CA MET A 180 -18.02 9.73 14.28
C MET A 180 -17.01 8.96 13.46
N GLY A 181 -17.43 7.93 12.72
CA GLY A 181 -16.56 7.13 11.85
C GLY A 181 -16.73 7.44 10.36
N THR A 182 -15.76 7.06 9.53
CA THR A 182 -15.72 7.37 8.10
C THR A 182 -16.91 6.80 7.30
N THR A 183 -17.51 7.62 6.42
CA THR A 183 -18.59 7.17 5.51
C THR A 183 -18.01 6.46 4.28
N GLY A 184 -17.32 5.35 4.51
CA GLY A 184 -16.73 4.47 3.49
C GLY A 184 -16.55 3.03 3.98
N PHE A 185 -17.15 2.68 5.13
CA PHE A 185 -16.95 1.43 5.84
C PHE A 185 -16.92 0.17 4.94
N TYR A 186 -17.88 -0.01 4.03
CA TYR A 186 -17.94 -1.19 3.14
C TYR A 186 -16.82 -1.30 2.11
N ASP A 187 -16.16 -0.19 1.77
CA ASP A 187 -15.09 -0.15 0.76
C ASP A 187 -13.70 -0.39 1.40
N ILE A 188 -13.64 -0.36 2.74
CA ILE A 188 -12.41 -0.38 3.57
C ILE A 188 -12.38 -1.60 4.50
N THR A 189 -13.53 -2.09 4.99
CA THR A 189 -13.62 -3.13 6.03
C THR A 189 -14.91 -3.96 5.91
N ASP A 190 -14.91 -5.22 6.37
CA ASP A 190 -15.98 -6.20 6.08
C ASP A 190 -17.20 -6.09 7.02
N TYR A 191 -18.02 -5.05 6.82
CA TYR A 191 -19.29 -4.86 7.53
C TYR A 191 -20.49 -5.49 6.78
N PRO A 192 -21.53 -5.96 7.50
CA PRO A 192 -22.76 -6.44 6.87
C PRO A 192 -23.48 -5.35 6.06
N GLU A 193 -23.65 -5.56 4.75
CA GLU A 193 -24.26 -4.62 3.78
C GLU A 193 -25.62 -4.00 4.20
N ASP A 194 -26.33 -4.61 5.16
CA ASP A 194 -27.64 -4.14 5.63
C ASP A 194 -27.58 -3.13 6.80
N TRP A 195 -26.39 -2.80 7.30
CA TRP A 195 -26.18 -1.77 8.32
C TRP A 195 -26.38 -0.36 7.75
N GLN A 196 -26.81 0.55 8.61
CA GLN A 196 -27.13 1.93 8.26
C GLN A 196 -25.97 2.85 8.59
N VAL A 197 -25.37 3.43 7.54
CA VAL A 197 -24.41 4.54 7.68
C VAL A 197 -25.16 5.86 7.49
N LEU A 198 -25.26 6.65 8.56
CA LEU A 198 -25.86 7.99 8.56
C LEU A 198 -24.86 9.01 8.01
N GLY A 199 -25.37 10.10 7.42
CA GLY A 199 -24.52 11.24 7.04
C GLY A 199 -24.01 11.99 8.27
N TYR A 200 -22.78 12.52 8.19
CA TYR A 200 -22.10 13.20 9.31
C TYR A 200 -22.96 14.24 10.03
N THR A 201 -23.60 15.14 9.28
CA THR A 201 -24.50 16.18 9.84
C THR A 201 -25.72 15.57 10.55
N GLU A 202 -26.35 14.53 9.98
CA GLU A 202 -27.52 13.88 10.58
C GLU A 202 -27.16 13.16 11.90
N ALA A 203 -25.99 12.52 11.95
CA ALA A 203 -25.51 11.86 13.16
C ALA A 203 -25.12 12.87 14.25
N ALA A 204 -24.43 13.96 13.89
CA ALA A 204 -24.04 15.02 14.82
C ALA A 204 -25.26 15.80 15.36
N GLU A 205 -26.22 16.17 14.51
CA GLU A 205 -27.49 16.79 14.95
C GLU A 205 -28.23 15.88 15.95
N ALA A 206 -28.27 14.57 15.71
CA ALA A 206 -28.92 13.61 16.60
C ALA A 206 -28.18 13.44 17.94
N ALA A 207 -26.85 13.50 17.95
CA ALA A 207 -26.05 13.45 19.16
C ALA A 207 -26.23 14.72 20.02
N VAL A 208 -26.19 15.91 19.40
CA VAL A 208 -26.42 17.18 20.10
C VAL A 208 -27.84 17.27 20.66
N GLU A 209 -28.88 16.89 19.91
CA GLU A 209 -30.27 16.87 20.44
C GLU A 209 -30.41 15.98 21.70
N ALA A 210 -29.63 14.90 21.77
CA ALA A 210 -29.63 13.99 22.92
C ALA A 210 -28.81 14.50 24.12
N LEU A 211 -27.66 15.12 23.89
CA LEU A 211 -26.70 15.51 24.93
C LEU A 211 -26.95 16.89 25.53
N GLU A 212 -27.29 17.91 24.72
CA GLU A 212 -27.47 19.33 25.16
C GLU A 212 -28.37 19.51 26.42
N PRO A 213 -29.42 18.71 26.65
CA PRO A 213 -30.27 18.86 27.83
C PRO A 213 -29.63 18.47 29.17
N GLU A 214 -28.53 17.71 29.16
CA GLU A 214 -27.92 17.10 30.36
C GLU A 214 -26.41 17.26 30.51
N THR A 215 -25.72 17.86 29.53
CA THR A 215 -24.26 18.12 29.57
C THR A 215 -23.93 19.61 29.74
N ASP A 216 -22.70 19.89 30.19
CA ASP A 216 -22.11 21.23 30.26
C ASP A 216 -21.20 21.52 29.04
N PHE A 217 -20.71 20.47 28.36
CA PHE A 217 -19.82 20.51 27.20
C PHE A 217 -20.07 19.28 26.31
N ILE A 218 -19.91 19.39 24.98
CA ILE A 218 -20.09 18.30 24.01
C ILE A 218 -18.86 18.18 23.10
N VAL A 219 -18.27 16.99 23.04
CA VAL A 219 -17.09 16.67 22.22
C VAL A 219 -17.36 15.49 21.27
N CYS A 220 -16.86 15.62 20.04
CA CYS A 220 -16.76 14.54 19.06
C CYS A 220 -15.40 13.84 19.21
N ALA A 221 -15.41 12.55 19.57
CA ALA A 221 -14.28 11.64 19.34
C ALA A 221 -14.31 11.22 17.87
N SER A 222 -13.43 11.78 17.05
CA SER A 222 -13.56 11.73 15.59
C SER A 222 -12.62 10.71 14.96
N HIS A 223 -13.22 9.87 14.13
CA HIS A 223 -12.57 8.94 13.21
C HIS A 223 -13.03 9.17 11.77
N VAL A 224 -12.92 10.43 11.32
CA VAL A 224 -13.21 10.84 9.95
C VAL A 224 -11.99 11.53 9.36
N SER A 225 -11.93 11.67 8.02
CA SER A 225 -10.88 12.46 7.41
C SER A 225 -11.02 13.95 7.77
N SER A 226 -9.90 14.64 7.89
CA SER A 226 -9.76 16.04 8.36
C SER A 226 -10.73 17.00 7.68
N GLY A 227 -10.89 16.87 6.35
CA GLY A 227 -11.81 17.70 5.55
C GLY A 227 -13.30 17.52 5.89
N VAL A 228 -13.68 16.49 6.67
CA VAL A 228 -15.05 16.29 7.17
C VAL A 228 -15.32 17.12 8.42
N HIS A 229 -14.31 17.57 9.17
CA HIS A 229 -14.51 18.31 10.42
C HIS A 229 -15.28 19.61 10.22
N GLU A 230 -15.10 20.32 9.11
CA GLU A 230 -15.93 21.47 8.73
C GLU A 230 -17.43 21.14 8.71
N THR A 231 -17.79 19.92 8.27
CA THR A 231 -19.19 19.46 8.18
C THR A 231 -19.79 19.13 9.55
N ILE A 232 -18.96 18.70 10.51
CA ILE A 232 -19.38 18.39 11.90
C ILE A 232 -19.43 19.69 12.73
N ALA A 233 -18.41 20.54 12.62
CA ALA A 233 -18.32 21.85 13.29
C ALA A 233 -19.43 22.82 12.86
N ALA A 234 -20.00 22.65 11.65
CA ALA A 234 -21.18 23.40 11.21
C ALA A 234 -22.48 23.05 11.96
N VAL A 235 -22.48 22.06 12.86
CA VAL A 235 -23.64 21.70 13.70
C VAL A 235 -23.62 22.50 15.01
N ASP A 236 -24.57 23.43 15.15
CA ASP A 236 -24.80 24.21 16.38
C ASP A 236 -24.83 23.30 17.63
N GLY A 237 -23.84 23.43 18.52
CA GLY A 237 -23.79 22.73 19.82
C GLY A 237 -22.70 21.68 19.98
N VAL A 238 -21.79 21.52 19.02
CA VAL A 238 -20.51 20.79 19.21
C VAL A 238 -19.46 21.79 19.71
N ASP A 239 -18.90 21.59 20.90
CA ASP A 239 -17.89 22.49 21.47
C ASP A 239 -16.47 22.13 20.99
N ALA A 240 -16.16 20.83 20.87
CA ALA A 240 -14.87 20.35 20.36
C ALA A 240 -14.97 19.10 19.45
N ILE A 241 -13.99 18.94 18.57
CA ILE A 241 -13.70 17.74 17.79
C ILE A 241 -12.23 17.39 18.05
N VAL A 242 -11.97 16.13 18.42
CA VAL A 242 -10.61 15.62 18.67
C VAL A 242 -10.35 14.34 17.89
N GLY A 243 -9.15 14.23 17.31
CA GLY A 243 -8.71 13.09 16.51
C GLY A 243 -9.25 13.07 15.07
N SER A 244 -8.59 12.30 14.21
CA SER A 244 -9.04 12.03 12.84
C SER A 244 -8.56 10.66 12.37
N HIS A 245 -8.93 10.29 11.14
CA HIS A 245 -8.46 9.11 10.41
C HIS A 245 -7.25 9.42 9.49
N SER A 246 -6.85 10.69 9.35
CA SER A 246 -5.96 11.09 8.24
C SER A 246 -4.47 10.99 8.53
N ASN A 247 -4.06 10.72 9.77
CA ASN A 247 -2.69 10.89 10.29
C ASN A 247 -2.11 12.29 9.93
N VAL A 248 -2.98 13.30 9.96
CA VAL A 248 -2.61 14.70 9.72
C VAL A 248 -2.47 15.37 11.08
N VAL A 249 -1.23 15.71 11.45
CA VAL A 249 -0.96 16.42 12.68
C VAL A 249 -0.98 17.93 12.41
N TYR A 250 -1.95 18.63 12.96
CA TYR A 250 -2.02 20.10 12.90
C TYR A 250 -0.93 20.75 13.76
N GLU A 251 -0.44 21.89 13.28
CA GLU A 251 0.46 22.73 14.07
C GLU A 251 -0.27 23.29 15.30
N GLU A 252 -1.48 23.82 15.15
CA GLU A 252 -2.29 24.37 16.25
C GLU A 252 -3.79 24.03 16.08
N PRO A 253 -4.61 24.04 17.16
CA PRO A 253 -6.04 23.76 17.05
C PRO A 253 -6.75 24.87 16.29
N GLU A 254 -7.65 24.50 15.38
CA GLU A 254 -8.45 25.45 14.63
C GLU A 254 -9.79 25.75 15.32
N THR A 255 -10.43 26.85 14.96
CA THR A 255 -11.81 27.16 15.41
C THR A 255 -12.70 27.40 14.20
N ILE A 256 -13.65 26.49 13.99
CA ILE A 256 -14.55 26.47 12.83
C ILE A 256 -15.98 26.68 13.34
N GLU A 257 -16.63 27.77 12.91
CA GLU A 257 -17.99 28.19 13.32
C GLU A 257 -18.26 28.29 14.86
N GLY A 258 -17.22 28.15 15.69
CA GLY A 258 -17.29 28.18 17.16
C GLY A 258 -16.82 26.90 17.83
N THR A 259 -16.74 25.79 17.09
CA THR A 259 -16.18 24.51 17.53
C THR A 259 -14.66 24.53 17.45
N THR A 260 -13.96 24.02 18.46
CA THR A 260 -12.50 23.80 18.41
C THR A 260 -12.20 22.44 17.76
N VAL A 261 -11.26 22.40 16.82
CA VAL A 261 -10.83 21.17 16.14
C VAL A 261 -9.34 20.94 16.41
N ALA A 262 -8.99 19.75 16.88
CA ALA A 262 -7.61 19.36 17.14
C ALA A 262 -7.30 17.96 16.60
N GLU A 263 -6.35 17.90 15.67
CA GLU A 263 -5.75 16.67 15.15
C GLU A 263 -4.29 16.70 15.58
N PHE A 264 -3.96 16.03 16.69
CA PHE A 264 -2.61 16.07 17.25
C PHE A 264 -1.90 14.73 17.22
N GLY A 265 -2.60 13.60 17.33
CA GLY A 265 -2.00 12.27 17.31
C GLY A 265 -1.54 11.78 15.94
N ASP A 266 -0.51 10.95 15.99
CA ASP A 266 -0.11 9.97 14.99
C ASP A 266 0.52 8.82 15.80
N GLU A 267 -0.19 7.69 15.90
CA GLU A 267 0.14 6.52 16.75
C GLU A 267 0.67 6.86 18.17
N PHE A 268 1.99 6.92 18.35
CA PHE A 268 2.69 7.20 19.62
C PHE A 268 3.48 8.51 19.63
N ASP A 269 3.57 9.22 18.49
CA ASP A 269 4.44 10.38 18.33
C ASP A 269 3.93 11.62 19.08
N HIS A 270 2.62 11.69 19.33
CA HIS A 270 2.01 12.90 19.86
C HIS A 270 0.88 12.65 20.86
N ILE A 271 0.76 13.55 21.84
CA ILE A 271 -0.36 13.61 22.79
C ILE A 271 -0.93 15.01 22.78
N GLY A 272 -2.24 15.13 22.56
CA GLY A 272 -2.97 16.39 22.63
C GLY A 272 -3.49 16.71 24.02
N ARG A 273 -3.29 17.94 24.52
CA ARG A 273 -3.93 18.47 25.73
C ARG A 273 -4.60 19.81 25.43
N LEU A 274 -5.91 19.89 25.64
CA LEU A 274 -6.74 21.09 25.42
C LEU A 274 -7.43 21.48 26.73
N THR A 275 -7.40 22.75 27.11
CA THR A 275 -8.09 23.24 28.33
C THR A 275 -9.08 24.36 27.98
N PHE A 276 -10.36 24.15 28.27
CA PHE A 276 -11.48 25.03 27.93
C PHE A 276 -12.07 25.75 29.16
N ASP A 277 -12.60 26.96 28.98
CA ASP A 277 -13.51 27.60 29.95
C ASP A 277 -14.94 27.08 29.72
N VAL A 278 -15.52 26.41 30.72
CA VAL A 278 -16.83 25.74 30.57
C VAL A 278 -18.01 26.74 30.61
N GLU A 279 -17.83 28.00 31.06
CA GLU A 279 -18.89 29.01 30.94
C GLU A 279 -18.99 29.60 29.53
N THR A 280 -17.91 29.59 28.74
CA THR A 280 -17.88 30.17 27.38
C THR A 280 -17.75 29.15 26.24
N GLY A 281 -17.19 27.96 26.49
CA GLY A 281 -16.81 26.98 25.47
C GLY A 281 -15.49 27.32 24.76
N GLU A 282 -14.81 28.42 25.14
CA GLU A 282 -13.61 28.88 24.45
C GLU A 282 -12.35 28.11 24.93
N LEU A 283 -11.50 27.70 23.98
CA LEU A 283 -10.18 27.15 24.26
C LEU A 283 -9.30 28.21 24.95
N SER A 284 -8.75 27.86 26.12
CA SER A 284 -8.00 28.77 26.98
C SER A 284 -6.48 28.50 27.01
N GLU A 285 -6.09 27.23 26.97
CA GLU A 285 -4.71 26.74 26.84
C GLU A 285 -4.72 25.47 25.99
N TRP A 286 -3.63 25.21 25.27
CA TRP A 286 -3.40 23.93 24.60
C TRP A 286 -1.92 23.58 24.62
N GLU A 287 -1.61 22.29 24.51
CA GLU A 287 -0.27 21.74 24.44
C GLU A 287 -0.26 20.50 23.55
N ARG A 288 0.70 20.42 22.61
CA ARG A 288 1.06 19.19 21.91
C ARG A 288 2.37 18.67 22.48
N VAL A 289 2.38 17.41 22.90
CA VAL A 289 3.61 16.70 23.25
C VAL A 289 4.19 16.09 21.98
N ASP A 290 5.50 16.19 21.79
CA ASP A 290 6.21 15.54 20.68
C ASP A 290 7.15 14.48 21.27
N ILE A 291 6.79 13.22 21.16
CA ILE A 291 7.54 12.09 21.70
C ILE A 291 8.65 11.75 20.70
N TYR A 292 9.89 11.63 21.18
CA TYR A 292 11.04 11.31 20.33
C TYR A 292 12.10 10.53 21.10
N ASP A 293 13.03 9.91 20.39
CA ASP A 293 14.16 9.18 20.98
C ASP A 293 15.50 9.87 20.69
N SER A 294 16.19 10.31 21.75
CA SER A 294 17.51 10.93 21.58
C SER A 294 18.63 9.94 21.23
N GLU A 295 18.43 8.63 21.36
CA GLU A 295 19.40 7.60 20.90
C GLU A 295 19.24 7.24 19.42
N ALA A 296 18.10 7.56 18.79
CA ALA A 296 17.84 7.32 17.37
C ALA A 296 18.30 8.47 16.43
N LEU A 297 18.53 9.68 16.97
CA LEU A 297 18.96 10.85 16.19
C LEU A 297 20.34 10.66 15.54
N GLY A 298 20.47 11.05 14.27
CA GLY A 298 21.73 11.06 13.53
C GLY A 298 22.77 12.05 14.08
N GLU A 299 24.06 11.88 13.73
CA GLU A 299 25.17 12.69 14.26
C GLU A 299 25.04 14.22 14.04
N ASP A 300 24.29 14.64 13.01
CA ASP A 300 24.02 16.04 12.66
C ASP A 300 22.59 16.50 13.00
N GLU A 301 21.75 15.62 13.56
CA GLU A 301 20.38 15.95 13.96
C GLU A 301 20.33 16.56 15.37
N SER A 302 19.21 17.17 15.72
CA SER A 302 18.98 17.78 17.02
C SER A 302 17.57 17.48 17.50
N PRO A 303 17.34 17.36 18.82
CA PRO A 303 16.00 17.24 19.38
C PRO A 303 15.05 18.33 18.86
N PRO A 304 13.74 18.07 18.76
CA PRO A 304 12.78 19.10 18.37
C PRO A 304 12.84 20.31 19.31
N GLU A 305 12.60 21.51 18.79
CA GLU A 305 12.64 22.74 19.59
C GLU A 305 11.34 22.93 20.38
N SER A 306 11.43 23.02 21.71
CA SER A 306 10.29 23.39 22.56
C SER A 306 9.90 24.85 22.35
N THR A 307 8.59 25.12 22.24
CA THR A 307 8.04 26.48 22.10
C THR A 307 7.02 26.79 23.22
N GLU A 308 5.98 27.60 22.98
CA GLU A 308 4.99 27.96 24.02
C GLU A 308 4.01 26.82 24.30
N ASN A 309 3.55 26.14 23.25
CA ASN A 309 2.55 25.06 23.32
C ASN A 309 3.06 23.71 22.80
N TYR A 310 4.38 23.58 22.55
CA TYR A 310 5.00 22.37 22.00
C TYR A 310 6.07 21.87 22.96
N THR A 311 5.86 20.65 23.47
CA THR A 311 6.67 20.05 24.53
C THR A 311 7.31 18.75 24.02
N PRO A 312 8.55 18.79 23.50
CA PRO A 312 9.27 17.60 23.13
C PRO A 312 9.65 16.77 24.36
N ARG A 313 9.32 15.46 24.33
CA ARG A 313 9.58 14.49 25.39
C ARG A 313 10.46 13.36 24.87
N ASP A 314 11.67 13.29 25.39
CA ASP A 314 12.63 12.22 25.12
C ASP A 314 12.17 10.93 25.82
N VAL A 315 11.92 9.84 25.10
CA VAL A 315 11.53 8.53 25.68
C VAL A 315 12.60 7.93 26.59
N GLN A 316 13.86 8.35 26.44
CA GLN A 316 14.94 7.99 27.36
C GLN A 316 14.82 8.69 28.73
N SER A 317 13.97 9.72 28.82
CA SER A 317 13.67 10.46 30.06
C SER A 317 12.35 10.05 30.73
N VAL A 318 11.51 9.28 30.04
CA VAL A 318 10.21 8.78 30.54
C VAL A 318 10.38 7.33 31.02
N GLU A 319 10.05 7.07 32.28
CA GLU A 319 9.99 5.69 32.82
C GLU A 319 8.68 5.03 32.32
N ARG A 320 8.77 3.84 31.72
CA ARG A 320 7.60 3.03 31.32
C ARG A 320 6.69 2.79 32.53
N ASP A 321 5.39 3.06 32.39
CA ASP A 321 4.42 2.60 33.38
C ASP A 321 4.51 1.07 33.54
N GLN A 322 4.42 0.60 34.78
CA GLN A 322 4.73 -0.80 35.07
C GLN A 322 3.57 -1.77 34.78
N SER A 323 2.30 -1.37 34.88
CA SER A 323 1.21 -2.29 34.55
C SER A 323 1.04 -2.40 33.04
N ILE A 324 1.12 -1.27 32.31
CA ILE A 324 1.10 -1.29 30.84
C ILE A 324 2.33 -2.03 30.28
N ALA A 325 3.53 -1.84 30.84
CA ALA A 325 4.71 -2.61 30.42
C ALA A 325 4.58 -4.12 30.71
N GLU A 326 3.98 -4.53 31.83
CA GLU A 326 3.74 -5.95 32.13
C GLU A 326 2.74 -6.60 31.13
N ILE A 327 1.76 -5.83 30.62
CA ILE A 327 0.85 -6.27 29.55
C ILE A 327 1.60 -6.36 28.21
N ALA A 328 2.24 -5.26 27.79
CA ALA A 328 2.90 -5.17 26.49
C ALA A 328 4.02 -6.21 26.32
N ASP A 329 4.93 -6.31 27.30
CA ASP A 329 6.04 -7.28 27.28
C ASP A 329 5.52 -8.74 27.28
N GLY A 330 4.33 -8.98 27.86
CA GLY A 330 3.68 -10.29 27.87
C GLY A 330 3.22 -10.72 26.49
N TYR A 331 2.39 -9.92 25.83
CA TYR A 331 1.90 -10.21 24.48
C TYR A 331 3.00 -10.21 23.42
N LEU A 332 4.01 -9.34 23.54
CA LEU A 332 5.19 -9.37 22.67
C LEU A 332 5.99 -10.68 22.83
N SER A 333 6.13 -11.19 24.06
CA SER A 333 6.75 -12.50 24.31
C SER A 333 5.91 -13.67 23.79
N ASP A 334 4.58 -13.60 23.90
CA ASP A 334 3.69 -14.64 23.36
C ASP A 334 3.66 -14.59 21.83
N LEU A 335 3.79 -13.42 21.22
CA LEU A 335 3.97 -13.26 19.77
C LEU A 335 5.30 -13.85 19.30
N GLU A 336 6.41 -13.61 20.01
CA GLU A 336 7.70 -14.23 19.70
C GLU A 336 7.63 -15.77 19.82
N GLU A 337 6.92 -16.31 20.82
CA GLU A 337 6.73 -17.78 20.93
C GLU A 337 5.91 -18.34 19.76
N ARG A 338 4.88 -17.63 19.27
CA ARG A 338 4.05 -18.03 18.12
C ARG A 338 4.79 -17.94 16.79
N LEU A 339 5.33 -16.75 16.47
CA LEU A 339 5.96 -16.49 15.17
C LEU A 339 7.36 -17.12 15.06
N GLY A 340 8.07 -17.34 16.18
CA GLY A 340 9.35 -18.03 16.20
C GLY A 340 9.30 -19.53 15.88
N GLN A 341 8.11 -20.10 15.60
CA GLN A 341 7.99 -21.47 15.10
C GLN A 341 8.27 -21.55 13.60
N PRO A 342 8.88 -22.64 13.10
CA PRO A 342 8.94 -22.94 11.67
C PRO A 342 7.53 -23.04 11.07
N VAL A 343 7.32 -22.38 9.93
CA VAL A 343 6.10 -22.50 9.11
C VAL A 343 6.32 -23.35 7.86
N VAL A 344 7.55 -23.40 7.31
CA VAL A 344 7.90 -24.26 6.16
C VAL A 344 9.40 -24.56 6.14
N GLU A 345 9.83 -25.69 5.56
CA GLU A 345 11.25 -25.96 5.25
C GLU A 345 11.56 -25.55 3.79
N THR A 346 12.56 -24.69 3.58
CA THR A 346 13.06 -24.39 2.22
C THR A 346 14.23 -25.31 1.85
N GLU A 347 14.13 -26.00 0.71
CA GLU A 347 15.22 -26.83 0.18
C GLU A 347 16.36 -26.00 -0.43
N VAL A 348 16.09 -24.72 -0.75
CA VAL A 348 17.00 -23.77 -1.41
C VAL A 348 17.26 -22.54 -0.54
N GLU A 349 18.23 -21.70 -0.95
CA GLU A 349 18.42 -20.38 -0.36
C GLU A 349 17.38 -19.41 -0.95
N LEU A 350 16.54 -18.82 -0.11
CA LEU A 350 15.52 -17.84 -0.51
C LEU A 350 16.14 -16.44 -0.49
N ASN A 351 16.25 -15.83 -1.67
CA ASN A 351 16.74 -14.45 -1.77
C ASN A 351 15.59 -13.44 -1.56
N ALA A 352 15.56 -12.81 -0.38
CA ALA A 352 14.71 -11.67 -0.04
C ALA A 352 15.56 -10.39 0.20
N SER A 353 16.73 -10.31 -0.45
CA SER A 353 17.59 -9.13 -0.43
C SER A 353 17.02 -8.02 -1.33
N PHE A 354 17.67 -6.85 -1.29
CA PHE A 354 17.35 -5.73 -2.19
C PHE A 354 17.79 -5.93 -3.65
N ASP A 355 18.39 -7.08 -4.00
CA ASP A 355 18.56 -7.51 -5.40
C ASP A 355 17.20 -7.54 -6.13
N ASN A 356 16.10 -7.74 -5.39
CA ASN A 356 14.72 -7.77 -5.89
C ASN A 356 14.25 -6.48 -6.60
N TYR A 357 14.99 -5.37 -6.46
CA TYR A 357 14.76 -4.17 -7.26
C TYR A 357 15.22 -4.34 -8.71
N GLU A 358 16.20 -5.21 -8.95
CA GLU A 358 16.93 -5.33 -10.20
C GLU A 358 16.62 -6.64 -10.91
N ILE A 359 16.57 -7.74 -10.16
CA ILE A 359 16.41 -9.10 -10.68
C ILE A 359 15.22 -9.82 -10.04
N GLU A 360 14.73 -10.82 -10.74
CA GLU A 360 13.81 -11.82 -10.21
C GLU A 360 14.43 -12.55 -9.01
N THR A 361 13.65 -12.84 -7.97
CA THR A 361 14.10 -13.65 -6.83
C THR A 361 13.14 -14.78 -6.51
N GLY A 362 13.66 -15.89 -5.97
CA GLY A 362 12.82 -17.02 -5.55
C GLY A 362 11.79 -16.64 -4.48
N TRP A 363 12.08 -15.64 -3.62
CA TRP A 363 11.06 -15.09 -2.73
C TRP A 363 9.99 -14.31 -3.49
N GLY A 364 10.39 -13.43 -4.41
CA GLY A 364 9.48 -12.64 -5.23
C GLY A 364 8.53 -13.52 -6.05
N ASN A 365 9.06 -14.59 -6.66
CA ASN A 365 8.27 -15.60 -7.36
C ASN A 365 7.28 -16.27 -6.43
N LEU A 366 7.77 -16.88 -5.33
CA LEU A 366 6.91 -17.57 -4.35
C LEU A 366 5.76 -16.68 -3.86
N MET A 367 6.06 -15.47 -3.39
CA MET A 367 5.01 -14.64 -2.80
C MET A 367 4.03 -14.06 -3.83
N THR A 368 4.46 -13.85 -5.09
CA THR A 368 3.54 -13.43 -6.16
C THR A 368 2.74 -14.61 -6.71
N ASP A 369 3.25 -15.84 -6.66
CA ASP A 369 2.46 -17.04 -6.96
C ASP A 369 1.32 -17.20 -5.95
N LEU A 370 1.62 -17.12 -4.65
CA LEU A 370 0.59 -17.17 -3.59
C LEU A 370 -0.45 -16.06 -3.74
N MET A 371 -0.07 -14.86 -4.17
CA MET A 371 -1.02 -13.76 -4.43
C MET A 371 -2.02 -14.06 -5.56
N ARG A 372 -1.76 -15.02 -6.45
CA ARG A 372 -2.73 -15.43 -7.49
C ARG A 372 -3.80 -16.39 -6.96
N ASP A 373 -3.59 -16.97 -5.78
CA ASP A 373 -4.54 -17.88 -5.11
C ASP A 373 -5.39 -17.18 -4.02
N VAL A 374 -5.23 -15.86 -3.85
CA VAL A 374 -5.94 -15.08 -2.81
C VAL A 374 -7.47 -15.09 -3.00
N GLY A 375 -8.21 -15.09 -1.89
CA GLY A 375 -9.67 -14.89 -1.88
C GLY A 375 -10.53 -16.07 -2.36
N ASN A 376 -9.94 -17.14 -2.93
CA ASN A 376 -10.68 -18.28 -3.51
C ASN A 376 -11.79 -17.82 -4.50
N LEU A 377 -11.44 -16.90 -5.42
CA LEU A 377 -12.36 -16.36 -6.40
C LEU A 377 -12.90 -17.45 -7.36
N ASP A 378 -14.09 -17.23 -7.94
CA ASP A 378 -14.69 -18.12 -8.95
C ASP A 378 -13.89 -18.15 -10.27
N GLU A 379 -12.98 -17.18 -10.47
CA GLU A 379 -12.11 -17.00 -11.64
C GLU A 379 -10.63 -16.99 -11.19
N GLU A 380 -9.73 -17.54 -12.01
CA GLU A 380 -8.29 -17.57 -11.73
C GLU A 380 -7.70 -16.17 -11.90
N ILE A 381 -6.85 -15.73 -10.97
CA ILE A 381 -6.15 -14.44 -11.10
C ILE A 381 -5.03 -14.62 -12.12
N ASP A 382 -5.10 -13.93 -13.27
CA ASP A 382 -4.15 -14.09 -14.37
C ASP A 382 -2.72 -13.68 -13.99
N VAL A 383 -2.57 -12.60 -13.21
CA VAL A 383 -1.28 -11.96 -12.93
C VAL A 383 -1.19 -11.48 -11.48
N ALA A 384 -0.01 -11.57 -10.88
CA ALA A 384 0.30 -10.87 -9.63
C ALA A 384 1.50 -9.94 -9.81
N VAL A 385 1.46 -8.76 -9.18
CA VAL A 385 2.58 -7.80 -9.16
C VAL A 385 2.84 -7.27 -7.75
N GLN A 386 4.10 -7.29 -7.34
CA GLN A 386 4.58 -6.78 -6.05
C GLN A 386 5.66 -5.72 -6.30
N ASN A 387 5.58 -4.57 -5.63
CA ASN A 387 6.68 -3.59 -5.62
C ASN A 387 7.87 -4.12 -4.81
N ALA A 388 9.09 -4.00 -5.35
CA ALA A 388 10.31 -4.45 -4.68
C ALA A 388 10.50 -3.81 -3.29
N GLY A 389 10.03 -2.57 -3.12
CA GLY A 389 10.05 -1.87 -1.83
C GLY A 389 9.20 -2.50 -0.73
N GLY A 390 8.21 -3.33 -1.07
CA GLY A 390 7.39 -4.08 -0.10
C GLY A 390 8.13 -5.24 0.59
N ILE A 391 9.26 -5.67 0.03
CA ILE A 391 10.11 -6.76 0.55
C ILE A 391 11.29 -6.11 1.30
N ARG A 392 11.43 -6.37 2.61
CA ARG A 392 12.20 -5.51 3.52
C ARG A 392 13.41 -6.12 4.22
N SER A 393 13.49 -7.43 4.35
CA SER A 393 14.50 -8.09 5.19
C SER A 393 15.96 -7.86 4.75
N GLY A 394 16.19 -7.55 3.47
CA GLY A 394 17.54 -7.31 2.93
C GLY A 394 18.47 -8.52 3.05
N SER A 395 17.90 -9.73 3.19
CA SER A 395 18.59 -10.92 3.69
C SER A 395 18.25 -12.18 2.86
N THR A 396 19.09 -13.22 2.99
CA THR A 396 18.81 -14.55 2.44
C THR A 396 18.46 -15.54 3.55
N TYR A 397 17.57 -16.49 3.26
CA TYR A 397 17.03 -17.44 4.23
C TYR A 397 17.23 -18.89 3.78
N GLY A 398 17.39 -19.80 4.74
CA GLY A 398 17.60 -21.22 4.48
C GLY A 398 18.96 -21.57 3.82
N PRO A 399 19.09 -22.77 3.23
CA PRO A 399 18.16 -23.90 3.29
C PRO A 399 17.87 -24.37 4.73
N GLY A 400 16.63 -24.82 4.98
CA GLY A 400 16.14 -25.24 6.29
C GLY A 400 14.84 -24.54 6.70
N ASP A 401 14.53 -24.57 7.99
CA ASP A 401 13.33 -23.95 8.58
C ASP A 401 13.26 -22.43 8.28
N LEU A 402 12.12 -21.98 7.74
CA LEU A 402 11.68 -20.59 7.68
C LEU A 402 10.60 -20.39 8.77
N THR A 403 10.73 -19.37 9.61
CA THR A 403 9.79 -19.10 10.70
C THR A 403 8.72 -18.06 10.32
N GLY A 404 7.62 -18.01 11.06
CA GLY A 404 6.63 -16.93 10.90
C GLY A 404 7.24 -15.54 11.10
N SER A 405 8.19 -15.40 12.04
CA SER A 405 8.95 -14.17 12.25
C SER A 405 9.78 -13.80 11.02
N ASP A 406 10.34 -14.78 10.30
CA ASP A 406 11.08 -14.52 9.06
C ASP A 406 10.15 -14.00 7.96
N VAL A 407 8.95 -14.57 7.81
CA VAL A 407 7.95 -14.06 6.85
C VAL A 407 7.55 -12.61 7.16
N MET A 408 7.26 -12.29 8.44
CA MET A 408 6.93 -10.92 8.85
C MET A 408 8.12 -9.96 8.71
N ASN A 409 9.36 -10.41 8.93
CA ASN A 409 10.56 -9.61 8.66
C ASN A 409 10.73 -9.29 7.16
N ILE A 410 10.25 -10.18 6.27
CA ILE A 410 10.32 -9.96 4.82
C ILE A 410 9.17 -9.07 4.34
N LEU A 411 7.95 -9.28 4.85
CA LEU A 411 6.72 -8.57 4.48
C LEU A 411 6.11 -7.87 5.71
N PRO A 412 6.74 -6.80 6.24
CA PRO A 412 6.32 -6.19 7.51
C PRO A 412 5.09 -5.28 7.38
N PHE A 413 4.81 -4.78 6.17
CA PHE A 413 3.76 -3.79 5.98
C PHE A 413 2.35 -4.38 6.13
N PRO A 414 1.41 -3.65 6.76
CA PRO A 414 -0.01 -4.02 6.83
C PRO A 414 -0.73 -3.78 5.50
N ASN A 415 -0.08 -4.07 4.38
CA ASN A 415 -0.66 -3.89 3.05
C ASN A 415 -1.60 -5.05 2.75
N GLU A 416 -2.86 -4.75 2.42
CA GLU A 416 -3.85 -5.74 1.98
C GLU A 416 -3.62 -6.19 0.54
N ILE A 417 -4.12 -7.38 0.19
CA ILE A 417 -4.03 -7.92 -1.17
C ILE A 417 -5.34 -7.60 -1.90
N VAL A 418 -5.22 -6.84 -2.97
CA VAL A 418 -6.34 -6.33 -3.78
C VAL A 418 -6.26 -6.85 -5.20
N VAL A 419 -7.41 -7.10 -5.84
CA VAL A 419 -7.49 -7.62 -7.20
C VAL A 419 -8.31 -6.67 -8.07
N TYR A 420 -7.77 -6.35 -9.25
CA TYR A 420 -8.37 -5.43 -10.21
C TYR A 420 -8.51 -6.07 -11.60
N GLU A 421 -9.53 -5.66 -12.34
CA GLU A 421 -9.59 -5.84 -13.79
C GLU A 421 -8.71 -4.79 -14.49
N LEU A 422 -7.67 -5.23 -15.21
CA LEU A 422 -6.86 -4.36 -16.09
C LEU A 422 -6.94 -4.84 -17.55
N THR A 423 -7.02 -3.91 -18.50
CA THR A 423 -6.77 -4.26 -19.91
C THR A 423 -5.29 -4.61 -20.14
N GLY A 424 -4.98 -5.43 -21.14
CA GLY A 424 -3.58 -5.74 -21.50
C GLY A 424 -2.76 -4.48 -21.84
N ALA A 425 -3.41 -3.42 -22.35
CA ALA A 425 -2.78 -2.11 -22.52
C ALA A 425 -2.41 -1.43 -21.19
N GLN A 426 -3.28 -1.49 -20.17
CA GLN A 426 -2.99 -0.99 -18.81
C GLN A 426 -1.90 -1.83 -18.13
N LEU A 427 -2.00 -3.16 -18.16
CA LEU A 427 -0.97 -4.04 -17.58
C LEU A 427 0.41 -3.76 -18.20
N ARG A 428 0.49 -3.62 -19.53
CA ARG A 428 1.75 -3.23 -20.19
C ARG A 428 2.23 -1.82 -19.81
N SER A 429 1.32 -0.87 -19.58
CA SER A 429 1.66 0.48 -19.07
C SER A 429 2.29 0.39 -17.68
N TYR A 430 1.66 -0.35 -16.77
CA TYR A 430 2.14 -0.56 -15.41
C TYR A 430 3.53 -1.22 -15.37
N LEU A 431 3.74 -2.29 -16.14
CA LEU A 431 5.07 -2.93 -16.27
C LEU A 431 6.13 -1.94 -16.81
N GLN A 432 5.77 -1.12 -17.81
CA GLN A 432 6.68 -0.11 -18.36
C GLN A 432 7.00 1.02 -17.37
N ARG A 433 6.05 1.43 -16.51
CA ARG A 433 6.28 2.43 -15.45
C ARG A 433 7.10 1.88 -14.29
N SER A 434 7.04 0.56 -14.07
CA SER A 434 7.82 -0.13 -13.04
C SER A 434 9.32 -0.12 -13.37
N VAL A 435 9.66 -0.39 -14.65
CA VAL A 435 11.01 -0.19 -15.17
C VAL A 435 11.39 1.30 -15.08
N ARG A 436 12.34 1.61 -14.18
CA ARG A 436 12.72 2.97 -13.81
C ARG A 436 14.25 3.16 -13.81
N PRO A 437 14.76 4.39 -14.04
CA PRO A 437 16.19 4.68 -13.91
C PRO A 437 16.78 4.31 -12.55
N MET A 438 18.08 3.98 -12.52
CA MET A 438 18.82 3.72 -11.29
C MET A 438 19.32 5.03 -10.64
N PRO A 439 19.17 5.21 -9.30
CA PRO A 439 19.64 6.42 -8.63
C PRO A 439 21.18 6.56 -8.61
N GLY A 440 21.72 7.41 -9.48
CA GLY A 440 23.15 7.78 -9.49
C GLY A 440 24.07 6.87 -10.32
N ASP A 441 23.51 5.86 -10.98
CA ASP A 441 24.22 4.92 -11.85
C ASP A 441 23.66 4.95 -13.29
N TYR A 442 24.30 4.21 -14.20
CA TYR A 442 23.81 4.04 -15.57
C TYR A 442 22.85 2.86 -15.67
N GLY A 443 21.65 3.12 -16.18
CA GLY A 443 20.68 2.09 -16.53
C GLY A 443 19.35 2.21 -15.80
N ALA A 444 18.54 1.17 -15.95
CA ALA A 444 17.21 1.01 -15.37
C ALA A 444 17.12 -0.30 -14.56
N GLN A 445 16.04 -0.43 -13.80
CA GLN A 445 15.69 -1.59 -12.96
C GLN A 445 14.17 -1.78 -12.96
N PRO A 446 13.63 -3.02 -12.94
CA PRO A 446 12.18 -3.27 -12.98
C PRO A 446 11.46 -2.86 -11.68
N ALA A 447 12.15 -2.84 -10.54
CA ALA A 447 11.61 -2.47 -9.23
C ALA A 447 10.32 -3.21 -8.79
N ILE A 448 10.02 -4.35 -9.39
CA ILE A 448 8.86 -5.21 -9.11
C ILE A 448 9.26 -6.68 -9.13
N GLN A 449 8.40 -7.54 -8.59
CA GLN A 449 8.38 -8.99 -8.75
C GLN A 449 7.00 -9.39 -9.32
N VAL A 450 6.92 -10.48 -10.09
CA VAL A 450 5.70 -10.82 -10.86
C VAL A 450 5.41 -12.32 -10.88
N SER A 451 4.13 -12.67 -11.06
CA SER A 451 3.65 -14.01 -11.42
C SER A 451 2.60 -13.95 -12.51
N GLY A 452 2.44 -15.04 -13.28
CA GLY A 452 1.47 -15.16 -14.38
C GLY A 452 1.81 -14.37 -15.65
N VAL A 453 2.70 -13.39 -15.54
CA VAL A 453 3.26 -12.60 -16.65
C VAL A 453 4.77 -12.78 -16.76
N SER A 454 5.30 -12.80 -17.98
CA SER A 454 6.73 -12.63 -18.26
C SER A 454 7.00 -11.58 -19.32
N TYR A 455 8.16 -10.94 -19.27
CA TYR A 455 8.54 -9.90 -20.23
C TYR A 455 10.05 -9.72 -20.41
N GLU A 456 10.44 -9.18 -21.57
CA GLU A 456 11.79 -8.68 -21.86
C GLU A 456 11.89 -7.18 -21.53
N TRP A 457 13.03 -6.69 -21.05
CA TRP A 457 13.24 -5.26 -20.78
C TRP A 457 14.69 -4.78 -21.01
N THR A 458 14.92 -3.50 -21.34
CA THR A 458 16.28 -2.96 -21.53
C THR A 458 16.89 -2.35 -20.28
N GLY A 459 18.12 -2.78 -19.94
CA GLY A 459 18.78 -2.40 -18.69
C GLY A 459 19.75 -1.21 -18.75
N HIS A 460 20.38 -0.90 -19.89
CA HIS A 460 21.44 0.13 -19.94
C HIS A 460 21.00 1.49 -20.52
N ASP A 461 19.88 1.55 -21.25
CA ASP A 461 19.38 2.74 -21.98
C ASP A 461 18.85 3.90 -21.10
N GLY A 462 19.15 3.93 -19.80
CA GLY A 462 18.69 4.96 -18.85
C GLY A 462 17.26 4.78 -18.38
N GLU A 463 16.26 5.00 -19.25
CA GLU A 463 14.84 4.89 -18.87
C GLU A 463 14.33 3.44 -18.86
N GLY A 464 14.90 2.58 -19.71
CA GLY A 464 14.49 1.18 -19.88
C GLY A 464 13.15 1.00 -20.59
N GLN A 465 12.99 -0.11 -21.32
CA GLN A 465 11.80 -0.36 -22.14
C GLN A 465 11.29 -1.79 -22.02
N VAL A 466 10.01 -1.95 -21.69
CA VAL A 466 9.33 -3.26 -21.68
C VAL A 466 8.97 -3.69 -23.10
N ARG A 467 9.38 -4.88 -23.47
CA ARG A 467 9.21 -5.53 -24.77
C ARG A 467 8.65 -6.93 -24.55
N ASN A 468 8.07 -7.51 -25.61
CA ASN A 468 7.62 -8.91 -25.67
C ASN A 468 7.01 -9.41 -24.34
N VAL A 469 5.75 -9.03 -24.09
CA VAL A 469 5.04 -9.38 -22.84
C VAL A 469 4.14 -10.58 -23.12
N TRP A 470 4.19 -11.59 -22.25
CA TRP A 470 3.36 -12.79 -22.31
C TRP A 470 2.59 -12.94 -21.00
N VAL A 471 1.29 -13.25 -21.08
CA VAL A 471 0.43 -13.60 -19.93
C VAL A 471 -0.02 -15.04 -20.11
N GLY A 472 0.17 -15.90 -19.10
CA GLY A 472 -0.08 -17.34 -19.22
C GLY A 472 0.76 -18.06 -20.30
N GLY A 473 1.86 -17.43 -20.77
CA GLY A 473 2.68 -17.89 -21.90
C GLY A 473 2.21 -17.43 -23.29
N GLU A 474 1.00 -16.84 -23.41
CA GLU A 474 0.51 -16.27 -24.67
C GLU A 474 0.87 -14.78 -24.79
N PRO A 475 1.20 -14.24 -25.99
CA PRO A 475 1.48 -12.82 -26.17
C PRO A 475 0.30 -11.95 -25.72
N ILE A 476 0.57 -10.89 -24.96
CA ILE A 476 -0.48 -10.03 -24.37
C ILE A 476 -1.42 -9.44 -25.44
N ASP A 477 -2.73 -9.60 -25.26
CA ASP A 477 -3.74 -8.94 -26.08
C ASP A 477 -4.06 -7.57 -25.46
N PRO A 478 -3.80 -6.43 -26.14
CA PRO A 478 -4.04 -5.11 -25.58
C PRO A 478 -5.52 -4.78 -25.33
N GLU A 479 -6.46 -5.50 -25.96
CA GLU A 479 -7.91 -5.31 -25.79
C GLU A 479 -8.55 -6.32 -24.81
N ALA A 480 -7.82 -7.37 -24.38
CA ALA A 480 -8.30 -8.31 -23.36
C ALA A 480 -8.23 -7.72 -21.95
N THR A 481 -9.11 -8.18 -21.07
CA THR A 481 -9.07 -7.91 -19.62
C THR A 481 -8.39 -9.08 -18.91
N TYR A 482 -7.59 -8.76 -17.90
CA TYR A 482 -6.88 -9.68 -17.02
C TYR A 482 -7.18 -9.34 -15.56
N LEU A 483 -7.32 -10.35 -14.72
CA LEU A 483 -7.37 -10.20 -13.26
C LEU A 483 -5.95 -10.07 -12.72
N VAL A 484 -5.67 -8.93 -12.07
CA VAL A 484 -4.34 -8.58 -11.57
C VAL A 484 -4.40 -8.37 -10.06
N SER A 485 -3.75 -9.25 -9.29
CA SER A 485 -3.55 -9.03 -7.87
C SER A 485 -2.32 -8.16 -7.59
N THR A 486 -2.46 -7.24 -6.66
CA THR A 486 -1.37 -6.42 -6.15
C THR A 486 -1.63 -6.10 -4.67
N ASN A 487 -0.91 -5.14 -4.12
CA ASN A 487 -1.18 -4.60 -2.79
C ASN A 487 -1.79 -3.18 -2.84
N ASP A 488 -2.55 -2.83 -1.81
CA ASP A 488 -3.20 -1.53 -1.65
C ASP A 488 -2.25 -0.32 -1.80
N PHE A 489 -1.04 -0.38 -1.24
CA PHE A 489 0.02 0.63 -1.36
C PHE A 489 0.36 0.95 -2.82
N VAL A 490 0.42 -0.09 -3.66
CA VAL A 490 0.72 -0.01 -5.09
C VAL A 490 -0.50 0.50 -5.86
N ALA A 491 -1.67 -0.06 -5.58
CA ALA A 491 -2.92 0.33 -6.23
C ALA A 491 -3.19 1.84 -6.03
N GLY A 492 -3.16 2.31 -4.78
CA GLY A 492 -3.39 3.72 -4.42
C GLY A 492 -2.33 4.73 -4.92
N ARG A 493 -1.28 4.28 -5.63
CA ARG A 493 -0.25 5.13 -6.25
C ARG A 493 -0.11 4.93 -7.77
N SER A 494 -1.03 4.20 -8.40
CA SER A 494 -1.01 3.92 -9.85
C SER A 494 -2.20 4.56 -10.55
N GLU A 495 -1.98 5.01 -11.79
CA GLU A 495 -3.05 5.51 -12.66
C GLU A 495 -3.82 4.35 -13.34
N GLU A 496 -3.25 3.13 -13.31
CA GLU A 496 -3.83 1.93 -13.92
C GLU A 496 -4.84 1.23 -13.01
N PHE A 497 -4.57 1.17 -11.69
CA PHE A 497 -5.41 0.55 -10.67
C PHE A 497 -6.47 1.55 -10.16
N VAL A 498 -7.59 1.66 -10.88
CA VAL A 498 -8.70 2.57 -10.53
C VAL A 498 -9.78 1.85 -9.73
N GLU A 499 -10.33 2.52 -8.71
CA GLU A 499 -11.33 1.93 -7.79
C GLU A 499 -12.53 1.29 -8.51
N ASP A 500 -13.03 1.92 -9.58
CA ASP A 500 -14.12 1.40 -10.43
C ASP A 500 -13.83 0.01 -11.07
N SER A 501 -12.57 -0.47 -11.06
CA SER A 501 -12.18 -1.81 -11.53
C SER A 501 -11.63 -2.74 -10.43
N ARG A 502 -11.71 -2.35 -9.15
CA ARG A 502 -11.45 -3.26 -8.01
C ARG A 502 -12.55 -4.32 -7.96
N VAL A 503 -12.18 -5.60 -7.99
CA VAL A 503 -13.12 -6.74 -7.92
C VAL A 503 -13.06 -7.49 -6.60
N PHE A 504 -11.97 -7.35 -5.86
CA PHE A 504 -11.77 -7.99 -4.56
C PHE A 504 -10.77 -7.21 -3.70
N ASN A 505 -11.01 -7.20 -2.40
CA ASN A 505 -10.03 -6.86 -1.36
C ASN A 505 -9.97 -8.03 -0.37
N SER A 506 -8.78 -8.45 0.05
CA SER A 506 -8.62 -9.57 0.99
C SER A 506 -9.05 -9.25 2.42
N GLY A 507 -8.98 -7.99 2.85
CA GLY A 507 -9.10 -7.65 4.27
C GLY A 507 -8.00 -8.30 5.14
N GLN A 508 -6.91 -8.75 4.51
CA GLN A 508 -5.86 -9.55 5.14
C GLN A 508 -4.49 -9.08 4.63
N PHE A 509 -3.61 -8.68 5.55
CA PHE A 509 -2.29 -8.20 5.19
C PHE A 509 -1.44 -9.31 4.55
N GLN A 510 -0.58 -8.88 3.62
CA GLN A 510 0.17 -9.77 2.73
C GLN A 510 1.14 -10.71 3.46
N GLY A 511 1.86 -10.23 4.50
CA GLY A 511 2.76 -11.06 5.31
C GLY A 511 2.06 -12.22 6.01
N PRO A 512 0.99 -11.97 6.80
CA PRO A 512 0.11 -13.00 7.37
C PRO A 512 -0.45 -13.97 6.33
N PHE A 513 -1.00 -13.46 5.20
CA PHE A 513 -1.51 -14.32 4.13
C PHE A 513 -0.44 -15.29 3.61
N VAL A 514 0.77 -14.79 3.33
CA VAL A 514 1.91 -15.62 2.89
C VAL A 514 2.32 -16.62 3.98
N LYS A 515 2.42 -16.19 5.25
CA LYS A 515 2.76 -17.05 6.39
C LYS A 515 1.77 -18.20 6.53
N ASP A 516 0.48 -17.89 6.57
CA ASP A 516 -0.57 -18.87 6.86
C ASP A 516 -0.78 -19.84 5.70
N THR A 517 -0.63 -19.37 4.45
CA THR A 517 -0.67 -20.24 3.27
C THR A 517 0.53 -21.18 3.23
N LEU A 518 1.73 -20.72 3.61
CA LEU A 518 2.91 -21.58 3.74
C LEU A 518 2.71 -22.66 4.83
N ASP A 519 2.28 -22.30 6.04
CA ASP A 519 2.03 -23.23 7.15
C ASP A 519 0.88 -24.24 6.86
N ALA A 520 -0.16 -23.80 6.14
CA ALA A 520 -1.33 -24.63 5.86
C ALA A 520 -1.14 -25.60 4.68
N GLU A 521 -0.39 -25.20 3.64
CA GLU A 521 -0.38 -25.91 2.35
C GLU A 521 0.96 -26.55 1.97
N TYR A 522 2.09 -26.12 2.56
CA TYR A 522 3.43 -26.54 2.14
C TYR A 522 4.23 -27.21 3.26
N ASP A 523 4.56 -28.50 3.09
CA ASP A 523 5.59 -29.15 3.92
C ASP A 523 7.00 -28.59 3.60
N THR A 524 7.27 -28.33 2.31
CA THR A 524 8.56 -27.88 1.78
C THR A 524 8.40 -26.97 0.56
N ILE A 525 9.28 -25.97 0.41
CA ILE A 525 9.35 -25.09 -0.76
C ILE A 525 10.74 -25.10 -1.41
N ALA A 526 10.79 -24.87 -2.72
CA ALA A 526 12.01 -24.78 -3.51
C ALA A 526 11.83 -23.83 -4.72
N PRO A 527 11.49 -22.55 -4.51
CA PRO A 527 11.25 -21.63 -5.61
C PRO A 527 12.56 -21.28 -6.33
N GLU A 528 12.53 -21.35 -7.66
CA GLU A 528 13.65 -21.04 -8.54
C GLU A 528 13.38 -19.75 -9.33
N ARG A 529 14.36 -19.29 -10.13
CA ARG A 529 14.10 -18.29 -11.18
C ARG A 529 13.54 -19.00 -12.40
N GLU A 530 12.54 -18.40 -13.02
CA GLU A 530 11.75 -18.94 -14.12
C GLU A 530 11.81 -18.06 -15.39
N GLU A 531 12.67 -17.03 -15.39
CA GLU A 531 12.82 -16.07 -16.49
C GLU A 531 11.53 -15.25 -16.73
N ARG A 532 10.88 -14.84 -15.64
CA ARG A 532 9.72 -13.95 -15.66
C ARG A 532 10.13 -12.52 -16.06
N MET A 533 11.35 -12.09 -15.71
CA MET A 533 11.85 -10.73 -16.00
C MET A 533 13.25 -10.78 -16.66
N ILE A 534 13.28 -10.75 -17.99
CA ILE A 534 14.50 -10.97 -18.77
C ILE A 534 15.11 -9.64 -19.20
N ARG A 535 16.37 -9.40 -18.85
CA ARG A 535 17.10 -8.22 -19.32
C ARG A 535 17.59 -8.48 -20.75
N VAL A 536 17.53 -7.47 -21.62
CA VAL A 536 18.03 -7.54 -23.00
C VAL A 536 18.87 -6.30 -23.27
N ASP A 537 20.18 -6.49 -23.42
CA ASP A 537 21.16 -5.44 -23.70
C ASP A 537 21.63 -5.42 -25.16
N GLU A 538 21.51 -6.53 -25.89
CA GLU A 538 21.85 -6.59 -27.32
C GLU A 538 20.88 -7.53 -28.05
N VAL A 539 20.49 -7.20 -29.28
CA VAL A 539 19.59 -8.03 -30.10
C VAL A 539 20.30 -8.49 -31.36
N VAL A 540 20.28 -9.81 -31.60
CA VAL A 540 20.93 -10.41 -32.78
C VAL A 540 19.86 -10.92 -33.75
N GLU A 541 19.77 -10.29 -34.93
CA GLU A 541 18.76 -10.59 -35.95
C GLU A 541 19.15 -11.74 -36.91
N ASP A 542 20.45 -11.92 -37.20
CA ASP A 542 20.96 -12.88 -38.19
C ASP A 542 21.33 -14.24 -37.56
N ALA A 543 20.39 -14.87 -36.84
CA ALA A 543 20.57 -16.23 -36.32
C ALA A 543 20.34 -17.30 -37.41
N SER A 544 21.26 -18.24 -37.52
CA SER A 544 21.18 -19.40 -38.42
C SER A 544 21.04 -20.70 -37.62
N VAL A 545 20.32 -21.67 -38.19
CA VAL A 545 19.96 -22.93 -37.51
C VAL A 545 20.37 -24.11 -38.37
N GLU A 546 21.14 -25.04 -37.80
CA GLU A 546 21.41 -26.37 -38.36
C GLU A 546 20.97 -27.44 -37.35
N ALA A 547 20.51 -28.60 -37.81
CA ALA A 547 20.07 -29.69 -36.93
C ALA A 547 20.71 -31.04 -37.29
N THR A 548 20.85 -31.88 -36.28
CA THR A 548 21.20 -33.29 -36.36
C THR A 548 20.11 -34.12 -35.66
N GLU A 549 20.26 -35.45 -35.62
CA GLU A 549 19.30 -36.34 -34.91
C GLU A 549 19.23 -36.03 -33.41
N ASP A 550 20.34 -35.60 -32.79
CA ASP A 550 20.45 -35.39 -31.34
C ASP A 550 20.52 -33.90 -30.91
N ALA A 551 21.05 -33.01 -31.77
CA ALA A 551 21.41 -31.64 -31.40
C ALA A 551 20.98 -30.60 -32.46
N LEU A 552 20.58 -29.42 -31.99
CA LEU A 552 20.27 -28.21 -32.74
C LEU A 552 21.41 -27.20 -32.54
N THR A 553 22.06 -26.77 -33.61
CA THR A 553 23.11 -25.76 -33.57
C THR A 553 22.55 -24.41 -34.02
N VAL A 554 22.67 -23.39 -33.18
CA VAL A 554 22.33 -22.00 -33.49
C VAL A 554 23.63 -21.20 -33.61
N SER A 555 23.81 -20.53 -34.75
CA SER A 555 25.03 -19.78 -35.11
C SER A 555 24.70 -18.35 -35.48
N PHE A 556 25.38 -17.37 -34.89
CA PHE A 556 25.19 -15.94 -35.19
C PHE A 556 26.50 -15.13 -35.01
N PRO A 557 26.69 -14.02 -35.74
CA PRO A 557 27.92 -13.22 -35.63
C PRO A 557 28.06 -12.59 -34.24
N GLN A 558 29.28 -12.56 -33.69
CA GLN A 558 29.56 -11.78 -32.49
C GLN A 558 29.48 -10.28 -32.83
N THR A 559 28.67 -9.51 -32.08
CA THR A 559 28.50 -8.08 -32.34
C THR A 559 29.65 -7.26 -31.77
N ASP A 560 29.83 -6.01 -32.24
CA ASP A 560 30.85 -5.10 -31.72
C ASP A 560 30.62 -4.73 -30.23
N ALA A 561 29.42 -4.99 -29.68
CA ALA A 561 29.07 -4.78 -28.28
C ALA A 561 29.66 -5.84 -27.33
N VAL A 562 29.98 -7.03 -27.86
CA VAL A 562 30.42 -8.20 -27.09
C VAL A 562 31.95 -8.27 -27.06
N SER A 563 32.55 -8.20 -25.87
CA SER A 563 34.00 -8.40 -25.71
C SER A 563 34.38 -9.88 -25.48
N SER A 564 33.63 -10.58 -24.64
CA SER A 564 33.64 -12.05 -24.48
C SER A 564 32.23 -12.56 -24.16
N VAL A 565 31.92 -13.80 -24.56
CA VAL A 565 30.68 -14.48 -24.18
C VAL A 565 30.88 -15.26 -22.87
N VAL A 566 29.83 -15.33 -22.05
CA VAL A 566 29.80 -16.14 -20.83
C VAL A 566 29.15 -17.49 -21.16
N GLU A 567 29.98 -18.46 -21.56
CA GLU A 567 29.55 -19.72 -22.20
C GLU A 567 28.46 -20.49 -21.42
N ASP A 568 28.52 -20.52 -20.08
CA ASP A 568 27.61 -21.30 -19.21
C ASP A 568 26.23 -20.64 -18.95
N THR A 569 25.84 -19.61 -19.71
CA THR A 569 24.60 -18.81 -19.47
C THR A 569 23.55 -18.87 -20.59
N TYR A 570 23.88 -19.56 -21.69
CA TYR A 570 23.03 -19.58 -22.88
C TYR A 570 21.88 -20.58 -22.72
N ARG A 571 20.65 -20.07 -22.87
CA ARG A 571 19.41 -20.82 -22.65
C ARG A 571 18.32 -20.36 -23.60
N LEU A 572 17.55 -21.30 -24.12
CA LEU A 572 16.33 -20.99 -24.89
C LEU A 572 15.17 -20.83 -23.92
N VAL A 573 14.57 -19.65 -23.86
CA VAL A 573 13.43 -19.36 -22.99
C VAL A 573 12.12 -19.74 -23.67
N ALA A 574 11.27 -20.48 -22.95
CA ALA A 574 9.92 -20.85 -23.32
C ALA A 574 8.94 -20.21 -22.31
N PRO A 575 8.31 -19.06 -22.63
CA PRO A 575 7.43 -18.35 -21.70
C PRO A 575 6.35 -19.25 -21.08
N GLY A 576 6.26 -19.26 -19.75
CA GLY A 576 5.35 -20.11 -18.97
C GLY A 576 5.70 -21.61 -18.96
N HIS A 577 6.81 -22.02 -19.58
CA HIS A 577 7.19 -23.43 -19.81
C HIS A 577 8.66 -23.76 -19.48
N GLY A 578 9.41 -22.79 -18.94
CA GLY A 578 10.79 -22.97 -18.47
C GLY A 578 11.86 -22.70 -19.55
N VAL A 579 13.02 -23.34 -19.40
CA VAL A 579 14.21 -23.10 -20.25
C VAL A 579 14.81 -24.39 -20.81
N VAL A 580 15.47 -24.29 -21.97
CA VAL A 580 16.34 -25.33 -22.51
C VAL A 580 17.80 -24.85 -22.48
N GLU A 581 18.57 -25.42 -21.56
CA GLU A 581 20.00 -25.13 -21.39
C GLU A 581 20.86 -25.52 -22.59
N ALA A 582 21.86 -24.68 -22.92
CA ALA A 582 22.87 -25.03 -23.90
C ALA A 582 23.75 -26.21 -23.43
N SER A 583 23.93 -27.19 -24.31
CA SER A 583 24.82 -28.33 -24.10
C SER A 583 26.28 -28.02 -24.43
N SER A 584 26.52 -27.03 -25.30
CA SER A 584 27.82 -26.40 -25.52
C SER A 584 27.65 -24.99 -26.09
N VAL A 585 28.61 -24.12 -25.80
CA VAL A 585 28.74 -22.79 -26.40
C VAL A 585 30.20 -22.58 -26.81
N SER A 586 30.45 -21.83 -27.87
CA SER A 586 31.79 -21.32 -28.17
C SER A 586 31.72 -19.93 -28.79
N GLY A 587 32.57 -19.02 -28.30
CA GLY A 587 32.76 -17.67 -28.85
C GLY A 587 33.93 -17.55 -29.85
N GLY A 588 33.93 -16.49 -30.65
CA GLY A 588 34.92 -16.26 -31.70
C GLY A 588 34.53 -15.13 -32.66
N ASP A 589 34.78 -15.31 -33.96
CA ASP A 589 34.20 -14.43 -34.99
C ASP A 589 32.66 -14.65 -35.15
N GLU A 590 32.17 -15.77 -34.62
CA GLU A 590 30.77 -16.23 -34.60
C GLU A 590 30.54 -16.91 -33.24
N VAL A 591 29.36 -16.72 -32.65
CA VAL A 591 28.89 -17.44 -31.47
C VAL A 591 28.10 -18.66 -31.94
N VAL A 592 28.45 -19.83 -31.41
CA VAL A 592 27.82 -21.10 -31.75
C VAL A 592 27.28 -21.74 -30.47
N VAL A 593 25.99 -22.08 -30.47
CA VAL A 593 25.26 -22.67 -29.33
C VAL A 593 24.66 -24.00 -29.75
N GLU A 594 24.94 -25.09 -29.02
CA GLU A 594 24.35 -26.41 -29.25
C GLU A 594 23.28 -26.73 -28.19
N LEU A 595 22.03 -26.87 -28.61
CA LEU A 595 20.87 -27.25 -27.77
C LEU A 595 20.45 -28.69 -28.07
N ALA A 596 19.78 -29.36 -27.13
CA ALA A 596 19.20 -30.68 -27.37
C ALA A 596 17.98 -30.57 -28.30
N ALA A 597 18.01 -31.22 -29.47
CA ALA A 597 17.00 -31.01 -30.51
C ALA A 597 15.58 -31.41 -30.07
N GLU A 598 15.45 -32.52 -29.33
CA GLU A 598 14.17 -33.00 -28.77
C GLU A 598 13.55 -31.98 -27.81
N ALA A 599 14.36 -31.41 -26.90
CA ALA A 599 13.90 -30.44 -25.90
C ALA A 599 13.48 -29.10 -26.54
N VAL A 600 14.17 -28.63 -27.59
CA VAL A 600 13.76 -27.42 -28.31
C VAL A 600 12.43 -27.63 -29.04
N VAL A 601 12.22 -28.79 -29.66
CA VAL A 601 10.93 -29.12 -30.29
C VAL A 601 9.81 -29.21 -29.23
N GLU A 602 10.08 -29.83 -28.09
CA GLU A 602 9.12 -29.88 -26.96
C GLU A 602 8.76 -28.47 -26.46
N ALA A 603 9.73 -27.58 -26.31
CA ALA A 603 9.50 -26.17 -25.92
C ALA A 603 8.60 -25.41 -26.93
N PHE A 604 8.83 -25.59 -28.24
CA PHE A 604 7.99 -24.99 -29.30
C PHE A 604 6.58 -25.60 -29.38
N ASP A 605 6.42 -26.88 -29.05
CA ASP A 605 5.12 -27.56 -29.08
C ASP A 605 4.32 -27.34 -27.78
N ALA A 606 4.99 -27.07 -26.65
CA ALA A 606 4.37 -26.69 -25.39
C ALA A 606 3.86 -25.23 -25.42
N THR A 607 4.71 -24.29 -25.83
CA THR A 607 4.34 -22.87 -25.96
C THR A 607 3.42 -22.57 -27.14
N GLY A 608 3.48 -23.38 -28.20
CA GLY A 608 2.81 -23.09 -29.47
C GLY A 608 3.38 -21.87 -30.23
N ALA A 609 4.51 -21.31 -29.77
CA ALA A 609 5.04 -20.05 -30.28
C ALA A 609 5.58 -20.14 -31.72
N ASP A 610 5.45 -19.05 -32.49
CA ASP A 610 6.10 -18.91 -33.80
C ASP A 610 7.62 -18.70 -33.68
N ALA A 611 8.07 -18.08 -32.58
CA ALA A 611 9.48 -17.87 -32.27
C ALA A 611 9.73 -17.87 -30.75
N LEU A 612 10.91 -18.32 -30.34
CA LEU A 612 11.40 -18.31 -28.95
C LEU A 612 12.68 -17.47 -28.82
N SER A 613 12.97 -16.99 -27.61
CA SER A 613 14.15 -16.16 -27.32
C SER A 613 15.31 -17.04 -26.87
N LEU A 614 16.39 -17.10 -27.65
CA LEU A 614 17.68 -17.61 -27.19
C LEU A 614 18.42 -16.45 -26.51
N VAL A 615 18.64 -16.55 -25.21
CA VAL A 615 19.35 -15.53 -24.42
C VAL A 615 20.70 -16.06 -23.95
N GLY A 616 21.65 -15.16 -23.69
CA GLY A 616 22.95 -15.53 -23.16
C GLY A 616 23.84 -14.34 -22.78
N GLY A 617 24.70 -14.56 -21.79
CA GLY A 617 25.54 -13.55 -21.17
C GLY A 617 26.78 -13.16 -21.98
N PHE A 618 27.21 -11.92 -21.79
CA PHE A 618 28.47 -11.39 -22.30
C PHE A 618 29.10 -10.28 -21.43
N ASP A 619 30.41 -10.13 -21.55
CA ASP A 619 31.17 -9.00 -21.03
C ASP A 619 31.06 -7.81 -22.01
N PRO A 620 30.53 -6.63 -21.61
CA PRO A 620 30.29 -5.52 -22.52
C PRO A 620 31.58 -4.83 -22.99
N ASN A 621 31.62 -4.43 -24.27
CA ASN A 621 32.70 -3.66 -24.84
C ASN A 621 32.52 -2.15 -24.55
N SER A 622 33.31 -1.60 -23.62
CA SER A 622 33.22 -0.17 -23.26
C SER A 622 33.42 0.80 -24.43
N ASP A 623 34.21 0.45 -25.45
CA ASP A 623 34.38 1.29 -26.66
C ASP A 623 33.12 1.35 -27.54
N HIS A 624 32.23 0.33 -27.44
CA HIS A 624 30.96 0.29 -28.17
C HIS A 624 29.90 1.13 -27.47
N TYR A 625 29.69 0.87 -26.18
CA TYR A 625 28.67 1.55 -25.37
C TYR A 625 29.02 3.01 -25.04
N GLY A 626 30.32 3.34 -24.93
CA GLY A 626 30.80 4.72 -24.95
C GLY A 626 30.46 5.57 -23.72
N TYR A 627 30.14 4.96 -22.58
CA TYR A 627 29.86 5.70 -21.34
C TYR A 627 31.12 6.43 -20.83
N GLU A 628 30.98 7.73 -20.54
CA GLU A 628 32.04 8.60 -20.04
C GLU A 628 31.65 9.18 -18.66
N ASN A 629 32.61 9.32 -17.75
CA ASN A 629 32.40 10.04 -16.49
C ASN A 629 32.33 11.57 -16.67
N ASP A 630 32.10 12.32 -15.58
CA ASP A 630 32.07 13.80 -15.56
C ASP A 630 33.34 14.48 -16.13
N ASP A 631 34.48 13.79 -16.14
CA ASP A 631 35.76 14.26 -16.68
C ASP A 631 35.94 13.94 -18.19
N GLY A 632 35.00 13.21 -18.80
CA GLY A 632 35.06 12.77 -20.20
C GLY A 632 36.00 11.59 -20.44
N GLU A 633 36.23 10.75 -19.42
CA GLU A 633 36.99 9.51 -19.55
C GLU A 633 36.03 8.31 -19.65
N LEU A 634 36.25 7.43 -20.64
CA LEU A 634 35.48 6.18 -20.78
C LEU A 634 35.57 5.35 -19.49
N ILE A 635 34.41 4.95 -18.98
CA ILE A 635 34.30 4.07 -17.82
C ILE A 635 34.16 2.60 -18.24
N GLU A 636 34.67 1.71 -17.39
CA GLU A 636 34.27 0.31 -17.42
C GLU A 636 32.80 0.25 -16.99
N LEU A 637 31.97 -0.43 -17.78
CA LEU A 637 30.55 -0.52 -17.51
C LEU A 637 30.35 -1.35 -16.24
N PRO A 638 29.64 -0.84 -15.21
CA PRO A 638 29.23 -1.68 -14.11
C PRO A 638 28.26 -2.74 -14.64
N VAL A 639 28.70 -3.98 -14.63
CA VAL A 639 27.83 -5.08 -14.23
C VAL A 639 27.45 -4.80 -12.78
N ASN A 640 26.17 -4.56 -12.54
CA ASN A 640 25.67 -4.28 -11.20
C ASN A 640 25.92 -5.50 -10.30
N ALA A 641 26.00 -5.33 -8.98
CA ALA A 641 26.23 -6.44 -8.05
C ALA A 641 25.20 -7.58 -8.19
N SER A 642 23.99 -7.28 -8.65
CA SER A 642 22.91 -8.23 -8.92
C SER A 642 22.96 -8.87 -10.32
N TYR A 643 23.80 -8.35 -11.24
CA TYR A 643 23.93 -8.79 -12.64
C TYR A 643 25.39 -9.14 -12.98
N ASP A 644 25.74 -10.42 -13.06
CA ASP A 644 27.11 -10.87 -13.40
C ASP A 644 27.54 -10.57 -14.86
N TYR A 645 26.61 -10.27 -15.76
CA TYR A 645 26.84 -10.08 -17.20
C TYR A 645 25.74 -9.24 -17.89
N TYR A 646 26.00 -8.77 -19.10
CA TYR A 646 24.99 -8.21 -20.01
C TYR A 646 24.35 -9.34 -20.81
N GLU A 647 23.07 -9.23 -21.20
CA GLU A 647 22.37 -10.31 -21.92
C GLU A 647 22.09 -9.97 -23.39
N LEU A 648 22.52 -10.86 -24.29
CA LEU A 648 22.14 -10.82 -25.70
C LEU A 648 20.91 -11.69 -25.95
N ARG A 649 20.08 -11.31 -26.91
CA ARG A 649 18.85 -12.01 -27.30
C ARG A 649 18.79 -12.25 -28.80
N ALA A 650 18.75 -13.51 -29.21
CA ALA A 650 18.54 -13.95 -30.59
C ALA A 650 17.14 -14.56 -30.75
N SER A 651 16.49 -14.33 -31.91
CA SER A 651 15.17 -14.92 -32.20
C SER A 651 15.33 -16.27 -32.90
N LEU A 652 14.82 -17.35 -32.29
CA LEU A 652 14.78 -18.67 -32.91
C LEU A 652 13.40 -18.91 -33.54
N SER A 653 13.37 -19.21 -34.83
CA SER A 653 12.12 -19.45 -35.60
C SER A 653 11.65 -20.90 -35.49
N GLY A 654 10.38 -21.09 -35.09
CA GLY A 654 9.76 -22.41 -35.01
C GLY A 654 9.48 -23.05 -36.37
N GLU A 655 9.42 -22.28 -37.45
CA GLU A 655 9.36 -22.82 -38.82
C GLU A 655 10.71 -23.42 -39.20
N ASP A 656 11.81 -22.71 -38.96
CA ASP A 656 13.16 -23.13 -39.35
C ASP A 656 13.63 -24.35 -38.54
N VAL A 657 13.35 -24.39 -37.22
CA VAL A 657 13.62 -25.57 -36.39
C VAL A 657 12.87 -26.80 -36.90
N ARG A 658 11.55 -26.70 -37.11
CA ARG A 658 10.73 -27.84 -37.58
C ARG A 658 11.12 -28.28 -38.99
N ALA A 659 11.46 -27.35 -39.88
CA ALA A 659 11.93 -27.66 -41.24
C ALA A 659 13.29 -28.40 -41.24
N THR A 660 14.17 -28.07 -40.29
CA THR A 660 15.53 -28.64 -40.22
C THR A 660 15.54 -30.00 -39.50
N VAL A 661 14.76 -30.16 -38.42
CA VAL A 661 14.62 -31.44 -37.69
C VAL A 661 13.77 -32.45 -38.49
N GLY A 662 12.73 -31.99 -39.20
CA GLY A 662 11.85 -32.84 -40.00
C GLY A 662 12.40 -33.28 -41.38
N GLY A 663 13.60 -32.85 -41.76
CA GLY A 663 14.10 -32.92 -43.15
C GLY A 663 14.60 -34.28 -43.67
N ASP A 664 14.65 -35.34 -42.85
CA ASP A 664 15.16 -36.68 -43.25
C ASP A 664 14.06 -37.75 -43.48
N ASP A 665 12.95 -37.39 -44.13
CA ASP A 665 12.04 -38.38 -44.74
C ASP A 665 12.30 -38.52 -46.26
N GLY A 666 13.36 -39.26 -46.59
CA GLY A 666 13.83 -39.49 -47.96
C GLY A 666 12.77 -40.03 -48.94
N SER A 667 12.02 -39.13 -49.58
CA SER A 667 11.16 -39.40 -50.73
C SER A 667 12.02 -39.50 -52.00
N ASP A 668 12.63 -40.68 -52.19
CA ASP A 668 13.28 -41.05 -53.46
C ASP A 668 12.28 -40.87 -54.63
N GLY A 669 12.68 -40.06 -55.62
CA GLY A 669 11.83 -39.72 -56.74
C GLY A 669 11.59 -40.87 -57.70
N ASP A 670 10.34 -41.05 -58.15
CA ASP A 670 9.96 -41.99 -59.20
C ASP A 670 9.60 -41.21 -60.49
N ASP A 671 10.63 -40.87 -61.27
CA ASP A 671 10.50 -40.38 -62.64
C ASP A 671 9.74 -41.41 -63.50
N SER A 672 8.51 -41.07 -63.91
CA SER A 672 7.82 -41.80 -64.97
C SER A 672 7.19 -40.85 -66.00
N ASP A 673 7.94 -40.70 -67.10
CA ASP A 673 7.64 -39.89 -68.28
C ASP A 673 6.66 -40.58 -69.26
N ASP A 674 6.10 -39.76 -70.16
CA ASP A 674 5.36 -40.04 -71.41
C ASP A 674 3.89 -40.55 -71.40
N GLY A 675 3.06 -39.93 -72.26
CA GLY A 675 1.63 -40.27 -72.38
C GLY A 675 0.69 -39.29 -73.12
N SER A 676 1.10 -38.67 -74.24
CA SER A 676 0.27 -37.67 -74.96
C SER A 676 -1.06 -38.20 -75.54
N GLY A 677 -2.11 -37.35 -75.51
CA GLY A 677 -3.10 -37.27 -76.61
C GLY A 677 -4.56 -36.94 -76.24
N GLY A 678 -5.17 -35.98 -76.97
CA GLY A 678 -6.63 -35.75 -76.99
C GLY A 678 -7.00 -34.26 -77.07
N ASP A 679 -7.85 -33.88 -78.04
CA ASP A 679 -8.23 -32.49 -78.36
C ASP A 679 -9.66 -32.45 -78.96
N ASP A 680 -10.66 -32.18 -78.11
CA ASP A 680 -12.08 -31.91 -78.43
C ASP A 680 -12.90 -31.67 -77.13
N GLY A 681 -13.91 -30.80 -77.02
CA GLY A 681 -14.41 -29.74 -77.91
C GLY A 681 -15.83 -29.26 -77.50
N SER A 682 -16.14 -27.98 -77.77
CA SER A 682 -17.50 -27.34 -77.87
C SER A 682 -18.47 -27.24 -76.67
N ASP A 683 -18.85 -25.98 -76.39
CA ASP A 683 -20.21 -25.41 -76.23
C ASP A 683 -21.22 -25.95 -75.18
N SER A 684 -21.75 -25.07 -74.32
CA SER A 684 -23.05 -24.39 -74.58
C SER A 684 -23.62 -23.52 -73.42
N ASP A 685 -24.39 -22.51 -73.83
CA ASP A 685 -24.97 -21.37 -73.09
C ASP A 685 -26.09 -21.67 -72.04
N GLY A 686 -26.40 -20.67 -71.22
CA GLY A 686 -27.62 -20.57 -70.37
C GLY A 686 -27.37 -19.77 -69.07
N SER A 687 -27.38 -18.44 -69.02
CA SER A 687 -28.45 -17.45 -69.30
C SER A 687 -29.65 -17.43 -68.31
N ASP A 688 -29.77 -16.29 -67.61
CA ASP A 688 -30.98 -15.50 -67.30
C ASP A 688 -31.59 -15.46 -65.87
N GLY A 689 -31.76 -14.21 -65.40
CA GLY A 689 -32.71 -13.73 -64.37
C GLY A 689 -32.16 -13.63 -62.94
N GLY A 690 -32.29 -12.54 -62.19
CA GLY A 690 -32.93 -11.21 -62.36
C GLY A 690 -32.93 -10.52 -60.97
N SER A 691 -32.53 -9.25 -60.84
CA SER A 691 -33.43 -8.08 -60.63
C SER A 691 -34.18 -8.11 -59.26
N ASP A 692 -34.25 -7.06 -58.42
CA ASP A 692 -34.11 -5.60 -58.56
C ASP A 692 -33.79 -4.92 -57.20
N GLY A 693 -33.21 -3.71 -57.22
CA GLY A 693 -33.59 -2.52 -56.39
C GLY A 693 -33.37 -2.51 -54.86
N SER A 694 -33.04 -1.37 -54.21
CA SER A 694 -33.12 0.03 -54.67
C SER A 694 -32.16 0.98 -53.91
N ASP A 695 -31.92 2.11 -54.57
CA ASP A 695 -31.09 3.27 -54.28
C ASP A 695 -31.28 3.97 -52.91
N GLY A 696 -30.28 4.77 -52.52
CA GLY A 696 -30.31 5.65 -51.35
C GLY A 696 -29.19 6.70 -51.31
N ASP A 697 -28.98 7.45 -52.40
CA ASP A 697 -28.01 8.55 -52.45
C ASP A 697 -28.35 9.72 -51.50
N GLY A 698 -27.33 10.31 -50.89
CA GLY A 698 -27.40 11.58 -50.16
C GLY A 698 -26.06 12.31 -50.23
N SER A 699 -25.93 13.25 -51.17
CA SER A 699 -24.72 14.03 -51.45
C SER A 699 -24.76 15.43 -50.82
N ASP A 700 -23.67 16.18 -51.05
CA ASP A 700 -23.47 17.62 -50.80
C ASP A 700 -23.26 17.97 -49.31
N ASP A 701 -22.41 18.88 -48.85
CA ASP A 701 -21.33 19.76 -49.33
C ASP A 701 -20.89 20.47 -48.01
N GLY A 702 -19.67 20.88 -47.70
CA GLY A 702 -18.51 21.23 -48.51
C GLY A 702 -18.04 22.65 -48.13
N SER A 703 -16.89 22.80 -47.46
CA SER A 703 -16.18 24.09 -47.37
C SER A 703 -14.70 23.90 -47.06
N ASP A 704 -13.87 24.50 -47.91
CA ASP A 704 -12.41 24.32 -48.00
C ASP A 704 -11.67 25.62 -47.60
N SER A 705 -10.36 25.48 -47.35
CA SER A 705 -9.29 26.48 -47.45
C SER A 705 -9.05 27.49 -46.30
N GLY A 706 -7.77 27.64 -45.93
CA GLY A 706 -7.27 28.86 -45.26
C GLY A 706 -6.08 28.70 -44.32
N GLY A 707 -4.92 28.21 -44.79
CA GLY A 707 -3.70 28.13 -43.95
C GLY A 707 -2.94 29.45 -43.76
N SER A 708 -2.04 29.49 -42.76
CA SER A 708 -1.00 30.52 -42.61
C SER A 708 0.18 30.01 -41.79
N ASP A 709 1.37 30.23 -42.33
CA ASP A 709 2.70 29.91 -41.80
C ASP A 709 3.03 30.47 -40.40
N GLY A 710 3.91 29.80 -39.66
CA GLY A 710 5.18 30.44 -39.26
C GLY A 710 5.57 30.57 -37.76
N SER A 711 6.53 29.73 -37.36
CA SER A 711 7.73 30.06 -36.54
C SER A 711 7.67 30.20 -35.01
N ASP A 712 8.76 29.69 -34.42
CA ASP A 712 9.28 29.82 -33.03
C ASP A 712 8.35 29.33 -31.90
N GLY A 713 8.80 28.57 -30.91
CA GLY A 713 10.18 28.42 -30.41
C GLY A 713 10.20 28.90 -28.97
N GLY A 714 10.04 27.96 -28.03
CA GLY A 714 9.90 28.24 -26.60
C GLY A 714 10.14 26.98 -25.81
N ASP A 715 11.33 26.89 -25.25
CA ASP A 715 11.76 25.80 -24.38
C ASP A 715 10.90 25.80 -23.09
N GLY A 716 10.42 24.63 -22.70
CA GLY A 716 9.65 24.42 -21.48
C GLY A 716 10.22 23.23 -20.73
N GLU A 717 11.15 23.51 -19.82
CA GLU A 717 11.70 22.52 -18.89
C GLU A 717 10.57 22.03 -17.97
N THR A 718 10.11 20.79 -18.13
CA THR A 718 9.33 20.09 -17.11
C THR A 718 10.31 19.58 -16.06
N ALA A 719 10.26 20.15 -14.86
CA ALA A 719 11.07 19.70 -13.75
C ALA A 719 10.65 18.28 -13.33
N ASP A 720 11.63 17.39 -13.35
CA ASP A 720 11.55 16.05 -12.78
C ASP A 720 11.91 16.15 -11.30
N ASP A 721 10.93 15.92 -10.42
CA ASP A 721 11.07 15.99 -8.96
C ASP A 721 10.24 14.88 -8.30
N THR A 722 10.68 13.62 -8.46
CA THR A 722 10.29 12.51 -7.58
C THR A 722 11.55 11.94 -6.91
N PRO A 723 11.78 12.15 -5.60
CA PRO A 723 13.04 11.75 -4.97
C PRO A 723 13.22 10.22 -4.89
N GLY A 724 14.26 9.71 -5.55
CA GLY A 724 14.67 8.31 -5.43
C GLY A 724 15.42 8.03 -4.12
N PHE A 725 15.08 6.93 -3.44
CA PHE A 725 15.82 6.45 -2.27
C PHE A 725 17.01 5.58 -2.71
N GLY A 726 18.22 5.96 -2.29
CA GLY A 726 19.45 5.18 -2.50
C GLY A 726 19.80 4.25 -1.33
N PRO A 727 20.60 3.19 -1.53
CA PRO A 727 20.82 2.13 -0.54
C PRO A 727 21.95 2.47 0.45
N LEU A 728 21.65 3.19 1.55
CA LEU A 728 22.67 3.52 2.56
C LEU A 728 22.14 3.68 4.02
N ALA A 729 21.61 2.60 4.61
CA ALA A 729 21.42 2.49 6.07
C ALA A 729 21.25 1.04 6.57
N GLY A 730 22.27 0.20 6.42
CA GLY A 730 22.25 -1.17 6.97
C GLY A 730 23.24 -1.37 8.13
N ALA A 731 22.76 -1.35 9.38
CA ALA A 731 23.33 -2.07 10.55
C ALA A 731 22.69 -1.70 11.91
N ALA A 732 21.43 -2.09 12.15
CA ALA A 732 20.93 -2.32 13.51
C ALA A 732 19.94 -3.50 13.47
N GLY A 733 20.16 -4.50 14.31
CA GLY A 733 19.25 -5.65 14.40
C GLY A 733 18.08 -5.31 15.31
N VAL A 734 16.94 -4.99 14.71
CA VAL A 734 15.63 -4.86 15.36
C VAL A 734 14.68 -5.79 14.59
N SER A 735 13.78 -6.46 15.30
CA SER A 735 12.73 -7.30 14.73
C SER A 735 11.83 -6.49 13.78
N GLY A 736 11.33 -7.13 12.72
CA GLY A 736 10.64 -6.50 11.59
C GLY A 736 9.30 -5.81 11.87
N ALA A 737 8.94 -5.59 13.13
CA ALA A 737 7.88 -4.66 13.51
C ALA A 737 8.28 -3.18 13.28
N ALA A 738 9.58 -2.87 13.23
CA ALA A 738 10.11 -1.50 13.25
C ALA A 738 10.46 -0.93 11.85
N TYR A 739 9.55 -1.01 10.86
CA TYR A 739 9.72 -0.24 9.61
C TYR A 739 8.42 0.23 8.92
N LEU A 740 7.43 0.78 9.63
CA LEU A 740 6.17 1.23 9.01
C LEU A 740 6.09 2.75 8.80
N TYR A 741 5.88 3.09 7.52
CA TYR A 741 5.18 4.27 7.02
C TYR A 741 5.60 5.72 7.36
N GLY A 742 6.61 6.20 6.63
CA GLY A 742 6.68 7.64 6.33
C GLY A 742 5.76 8.04 5.16
N LYS A 743 4.88 9.03 5.40
CA LYS A 743 4.29 9.94 4.39
C LYS A 743 3.13 9.42 3.50
N TYR A 744 1.91 9.43 4.03
CA TYR A 744 0.70 9.82 3.29
C TYR A 744 0.42 11.33 3.45
N GLY A 745 1.35 12.16 2.98
CA GLY A 745 1.23 13.63 3.04
C GLY A 745 0.76 14.23 1.71
N ALA A 746 -0.56 14.41 1.56
CA ALA A 746 -1.30 15.29 0.65
C ALA A 746 -0.77 15.56 -0.78
N SER A 747 -1.55 15.14 -1.80
CA SER A 747 -1.80 15.97 -2.99
C SER A 747 -3.09 15.60 -3.74
N ASP A 748 -4.22 16.13 -3.28
CA ASP A 748 -5.36 16.49 -4.13
C ASP A 748 -5.76 17.91 -3.70
N GLY A 749 -6.16 18.84 -4.55
CA GLY A 749 -6.58 18.74 -5.95
C GLY A 749 -7.55 19.89 -6.27
N GLY A 750 -7.43 21.01 -5.54
CA GLY A 750 -8.40 22.11 -5.54
C GLY A 750 -8.10 23.17 -6.59
N ASP A 751 -9.03 23.35 -7.53
CA ASP A 751 -9.10 24.48 -8.46
C ASP A 751 -9.28 25.80 -7.70
N ASP A 752 -8.38 26.78 -7.90
CA ASP A 752 -8.76 28.17 -7.64
C ASP A 752 -8.06 29.19 -8.54
N GLY A 753 -8.87 30.11 -9.05
CA GLY A 753 -8.48 31.04 -10.11
C GLY A 753 -8.26 32.48 -9.65
N ALA A 754 -7.03 32.97 -9.86
CA ALA A 754 -6.70 34.36 -10.18
C ALA A 754 -7.23 35.54 -9.32
N ALA A 755 -6.32 36.13 -8.52
CA ALA A 755 -6.26 37.57 -8.22
C ALA A 755 -4.78 37.97 -7.97
N ASP A 756 -4.06 38.68 -8.83
CA ASP A 756 -4.10 40.13 -9.16
C ASP A 756 -3.46 41.05 -8.08
N GLU A 757 -2.12 41.14 -8.05
CA GLU A 757 -1.32 42.39 -8.18
C GLU A 757 0.19 42.15 -8.46
#